data_AF-A0A3D2CHG6-F1
#
_entry.id   AF-A0A3D2CHG6-F1
#
_cell.length_a   1.000
_cell.length_b   1.000
_cell.length_c   1.000
_cell.angle_alpha   90.00
_cell.angle_beta   90.00
_cell.angle_gamma   90.00
#
_symmetry.space_group_name_H-M   'P 1'
#
loop_
_entity.id
_entity.type
_entity.pdbx_description
1 polymer ?
#
loop_
_entity_poly.entity_id
_entity_poly.type
_entity_poly.pdbx_seq_one_letter_code
_entity_poly.pdbx_strand_id
1 'polypeptide(L)'
;MNPIRRTWPLALFALSCDPSGPRAEGWAATQQTGGPVVLWDAVALPLPEIPLPNDAATRRDPTSPTGRRLNISEDAPTALERDTRAIFNQMDGFGTTAPITVSFDAPLDVADLHARHNDNHDFRDDAVLVVNVDPDCDRYGEAVGLDVGGGRFPVVNFGRGERIPDPDAPRGYVLDERDNPLFLFDEHAEDRTFILEQRNEDTNGNGRLDPGEDLDLDGILDVANFIDPKACDGLLYNSIEHDQCVADHLMTFYDRGSNTLTLRPLWPLEEACIHAVLLTDRLTDPAGRSVVSPFPAVHARDQQSDLQAAEPFLGRFDLSVDQIAFAWTFTTATVTEDLQAVRKGLYGHGPFAWMAERWPVQGFRPWTRGEIAAAVDVEIDASVADDSLLPGACVAGAFTWLWSEGLEEWPPNLCAIEAWLSTMGSLFFGTFAAPDLLIDKDGHATAAYDATVDEVWELDRSAGTAVAGTTEVTFWCALPVERTDGSCTPGNPEGAPFCKPFNVALYGHGYGSNRAEMSLHMGRHTQMGQAACALDFYGHGLNRWLEDPEAATTLLLAGPQFANYGIADLKGVIAIGRDRDLNSDGLPDPGADMWTADLFHTRDMLRQIVVEHMQFIRMLRHMDGETRASDGSLLGDLDGDGVVDIGGPNATLGMWGISLGGIVSGILAGAEPSLDAVSPNAGGAGLTSISVRSKEAGVPDSVVLPMIGPFIAGCLPTDSHDVPVEAGTSSDHDCLSGQGDVEGPYTGGTMRLALFGHDDARFTVREIGAVTGVGSGDRLFLENLDNGQTATSEIGPRGRFRLSVAADAFDAIERRAALGMSDGELDAVAPDDLWIADRIRLTITDPTTGALKATIDTFERDVSFQGTTWSAGSPLVVLEEGLGFARNHPDLRRFIGIAQHAIDPADPGAWAVHIRADPVDVSYDPFTTGGNTRVLMMPTAGDKQVPPDTGAAMARAAGLLGSWDRDPDQYGPESGWRALYAPDARMGMSADDFLVTTHALEGDPSFFRFPDNPIVQEVVYDVDNVSDGTAEWSCGDSDWSAIIGENNCPDELDGQEVFYGVPHPSWGGLRLDSPRGDGTADAFRLPVLRPGGQHGIYNAQSFRAFDADAYMVDFTVRYLATAGRRTDHLAGCDCSAADTANITLDGEPAYPVWGDRDCETDELKLCDEACTEGWGMAVPDESACITP
;
A
#
# COMPACT_ATOMS: atom_id res chain seq x y z
N MET A 1 53.60 9.79 -10.06
CA MET A 1 54.48 9.55 -11.23
C MET A 1 53.68 9.82 -12.49
N ASN A 2 54.22 10.59 -13.43
CA ASN A 2 53.56 10.96 -14.70
C ASN A 2 53.43 9.77 -15.66
N PRO A 3 52.38 9.74 -16.50
CA PRO A 3 52.57 9.37 -17.90
C PRO A 3 51.90 10.33 -18.91
N ILE A 4 52.77 11.05 -19.62
CA ILE A 4 52.85 11.29 -21.08
C ILE A 4 51.56 11.15 -21.91
N ARG A 5 51.02 12.31 -22.34
CA ARG A 5 50.02 12.48 -23.41
C ARG A 5 50.63 12.26 -24.81
N ARG A 6 49.96 11.49 -25.68
CA ARG A 6 50.18 11.46 -27.14
C ARG A 6 49.11 12.32 -27.82
N THR A 7 49.55 13.30 -28.60
CA THR A 7 48.73 14.20 -29.41
C THR A 7 48.36 13.54 -30.75
N TRP A 8 47.08 13.58 -31.10
CA TRP A 8 46.56 13.39 -32.47
C TRP A 8 45.99 14.73 -32.96
N PRO A 9 46.13 15.10 -34.25
CA PRO A 9 45.76 16.42 -34.72
C PRO A 9 44.24 16.50 -34.99
N LEU A 10 43.53 17.37 -34.28
CA LEU A 10 42.18 17.81 -34.65
C LEU A 10 42.26 18.64 -35.94
N ALA A 11 41.59 18.18 -36.98
CA ALA A 11 41.19 19.02 -38.11
C ALA A 11 39.93 19.80 -37.70
N LEU A 12 40.07 21.10 -37.46
CA LEU A 12 38.94 22.01 -37.31
C LEU A 12 38.22 22.15 -38.66
N PHE A 13 37.01 21.58 -38.76
CA PHE A 13 35.98 22.10 -39.66
C PHE A 13 35.26 23.25 -38.95
N ALA A 14 35.65 24.48 -39.28
CA ALA A 14 34.89 25.67 -38.89
C ALA A 14 33.63 25.75 -39.76
N LEU A 15 32.52 25.24 -39.24
CA LEU A 15 31.18 25.64 -39.70
C LEU A 15 30.92 27.04 -39.14
N SER A 16 30.86 28.02 -40.03
CA SER A 16 30.49 29.39 -39.71
C SER A 16 29.04 29.42 -39.23
N CYS A 17 28.82 29.82 -37.97
CA CYS A 17 27.52 30.32 -37.53
C CYS A 17 27.23 31.62 -38.30
N ASP A 18 26.30 31.56 -39.24
CA ASP A 18 25.67 32.72 -39.84
C ASP A 18 24.70 33.34 -38.80
N PRO A 19 24.94 34.56 -38.30
CA PRO A 19 24.03 35.22 -37.35
C PRO A 19 22.73 35.74 -38.01
N SER A 20 22.54 35.49 -39.31
CA SER A 20 21.38 35.96 -40.10
C SER A 20 20.47 34.84 -40.62
N GLY A 21 20.66 33.59 -40.18
CA GLY A 21 19.65 32.55 -40.33
C GLY A 21 18.36 32.95 -39.59
N PRO A 22 17.16 32.56 -40.07
CA PRO A 22 15.92 32.88 -39.35
C PRO A 22 16.07 32.41 -37.90
N ARG A 23 15.89 33.32 -36.94
CA ARG A 23 15.66 32.93 -35.54
C ARG A 23 14.51 31.93 -35.61
N ALA A 24 14.72 30.70 -35.15
CA ALA A 24 13.62 29.75 -35.02
C ALA A 24 12.47 30.47 -34.29
N GLU A 25 11.39 30.72 -35.01
CA GLU A 25 10.17 31.30 -34.45
C GLU A 25 9.62 30.18 -33.54
N GLY A 26 9.78 30.32 -32.22
CA GLY A 26 9.20 29.39 -31.26
C GLY A 26 7.67 29.34 -31.43
N TRP A 27 7.01 28.34 -30.85
CA TRP A 27 5.58 28.07 -31.02
C TRP A 27 4.71 29.33 -30.83
N ALA A 28 4.98 30.06 -29.75
CA ALA A 28 4.46 31.40 -29.49
C ALA A 28 5.52 32.25 -28.79
N ALA A 29 5.45 33.57 -28.93
CA ALA A 29 6.31 34.48 -28.17
C ALA A 29 5.82 34.59 -26.73
N THR A 30 6.73 34.59 -25.75
CA THR A 30 6.34 34.81 -24.35
C THR A 30 5.73 36.20 -24.17
N GLN A 31 4.66 36.30 -23.38
CA GLN A 31 4.14 37.58 -22.91
C GLN A 31 4.89 38.00 -21.64
N GLN A 32 5.36 39.25 -21.58
CA GLN A 32 6.11 39.79 -20.44
C GLN A 32 5.17 40.59 -19.54
N THR A 33 4.32 39.88 -18.81
CA THR A 33 3.32 40.44 -17.87
C THR A 33 3.94 40.91 -16.55
N GLY A 34 5.13 40.39 -16.22
CA GLY A 34 5.80 40.64 -14.95
C GLY A 34 5.20 39.88 -13.77
N GLY A 35 4.48 38.78 -14.04
CA GLY A 35 4.08 37.79 -13.03
C GLY A 35 5.19 36.77 -12.74
N PRO A 36 4.86 35.67 -12.02
CA PRO A 36 5.82 34.66 -11.59
C PRO A 36 6.48 33.97 -12.78
N VAL A 37 7.79 33.76 -12.71
CA VAL A 37 8.57 33.10 -13.76
C VAL A 37 8.73 31.62 -13.42
N VAL A 38 8.44 30.76 -14.38
CA VAL A 38 8.71 29.31 -14.25
C VAL A 38 10.22 29.09 -14.04
N LEU A 39 10.56 28.34 -12.99
CA LEU A 39 11.95 27.98 -12.73
C LEU A 39 12.47 26.97 -13.76
N TRP A 40 13.69 27.20 -14.23
CA TRP A 40 14.36 26.33 -15.18
C TRP A 40 15.88 26.32 -14.95
N ASP A 41 16.36 25.33 -14.23
CA ASP A 41 17.77 24.99 -14.06
C ASP A 41 18.00 23.49 -14.29
N ALA A 42 18.24 23.13 -15.56
CA ALA A 42 18.49 21.75 -15.97
C ALA A 42 19.82 21.16 -15.46
N VAL A 43 20.66 21.94 -14.78
CA VAL A 43 21.94 21.49 -14.21
C VAL A 43 22.00 21.66 -12.69
N ALA A 44 20.87 21.95 -12.05
CA ALA A 44 20.77 21.90 -10.60
C ALA A 44 21.10 20.49 -10.10
N LEU A 45 21.74 20.43 -8.93
CA LEU A 45 22.11 19.20 -8.26
C LEU A 45 21.39 19.14 -6.91
N PRO A 46 20.99 17.94 -6.46
CA PRO A 46 21.26 16.66 -7.10
C PRO A 46 20.30 16.32 -8.27
N LEU A 47 19.15 17.01 -8.36
CA LEU A 47 18.15 16.86 -9.43
C LEU A 47 17.88 18.21 -10.13
N PRO A 48 17.52 18.22 -11.43
CA PRO A 48 17.33 19.45 -12.21
C PRO A 48 16.08 20.23 -11.76
N GLU A 49 16.18 21.53 -11.53
CA GLU A 49 15.04 22.38 -11.15
C GLU A 49 14.27 22.84 -12.39
N ILE A 50 13.50 21.91 -12.96
CA ILE A 50 12.63 22.13 -14.11
C ILE A 50 11.24 21.55 -13.79
N PRO A 51 10.18 21.91 -14.55
CA PRO A 51 8.93 21.16 -14.47
C PRO A 51 9.19 19.67 -14.70
N LEU A 52 8.56 18.79 -13.91
CA LEU A 52 8.66 17.34 -14.04
C LEU A 52 7.25 16.74 -14.03
N PRO A 53 6.97 15.65 -14.76
CA PRO A 53 7.80 15.04 -15.80
C PRO A 53 8.07 15.98 -16.99
N ASN A 54 9.22 15.81 -17.66
CA ASN A 54 9.62 16.64 -18.80
C ASN A 54 10.67 15.95 -19.69
N ASP A 55 10.43 15.95 -21.01
CA ASP A 55 11.33 15.35 -21.99
C ASP A 55 12.73 15.99 -22.02
N ALA A 56 12.92 17.20 -21.48
CA ALA A 56 14.23 17.80 -21.30
C ALA A 56 15.10 17.04 -20.26
N ALA A 57 14.47 16.29 -19.34
CA ALA A 57 15.12 15.37 -18.40
C ALA A 57 15.24 13.95 -18.96
N THR A 58 15.17 13.77 -20.28
CA THR A 58 15.37 12.48 -20.96
C THR A 58 16.54 12.54 -21.93
N ARG A 59 17.11 11.38 -22.25
CA ARG A 59 18.04 11.18 -23.35
C ARG A 59 17.37 10.39 -24.47
N ARG A 60 17.73 10.67 -25.72
CA ARG A 60 17.26 9.88 -26.87
C ARG A 60 17.98 8.54 -26.92
N ASP A 61 17.22 7.47 -27.01
CA ASP A 61 17.72 6.11 -27.15
C ASP A 61 16.83 5.32 -28.13
N PRO A 62 17.28 5.09 -29.37
CA PRO A 62 16.52 4.33 -30.37
C PRO A 62 16.29 2.84 -30.02
N THR A 63 16.95 2.33 -28.99
CA THR A 63 16.75 0.95 -28.50
C THR A 63 15.65 0.87 -27.43
N SER A 64 15.21 2.02 -26.92
CA SER A 64 14.12 2.12 -25.96
C SER A 64 12.76 2.11 -26.69
N PRO A 65 11.70 1.48 -26.14
CA PRO A 65 10.37 1.41 -26.77
C PRO A 65 9.82 2.78 -27.19
N THR A 66 9.94 3.78 -26.34
CA THR A 66 9.50 5.17 -26.58
C THR A 66 10.50 6.02 -27.36
N GLY A 67 11.69 5.46 -27.66
CA GLY A 67 12.82 6.23 -28.20
C GLY A 67 13.53 7.13 -27.19
N ARG A 68 13.17 7.07 -25.90
CA ARG A 68 13.74 7.88 -24.80
C ARG A 68 14.09 7.01 -23.60
N ARG A 69 14.98 7.53 -22.76
CA ARG A 69 15.18 7.06 -21.39
C ARG A 69 15.30 8.25 -20.46
N LEU A 70 14.90 8.10 -19.20
CA LEU A 70 15.13 9.14 -18.20
C LEU A 70 16.62 9.45 -18.08
N ASN A 71 16.96 10.67 -17.71
CA ASN A 71 18.34 11.13 -17.62
C ASN A 71 18.56 11.87 -16.30
N ILE A 72 18.70 11.08 -15.25
CA ILE A 72 18.86 11.51 -13.86
C ILE A 72 20.34 11.39 -13.48
N SER A 73 20.83 12.37 -12.70
CA SER A 73 22.18 12.31 -12.16
C SER A 73 22.29 11.17 -11.15
N GLU A 74 23.20 10.23 -11.35
CA GLU A 74 23.53 9.18 -10.36
C GLU A 74 24.39 9.72 -9.20
N ASP A 75 24.64 11.03 -9.12
CA ASP A 75 25.32 11.66 -7.99
C ASP A 75 24.34 11.84 -6.81
N ALA A 76 24.49 10.99 -5.80
CA ALA A 76 23.65 10.96 -4.60
C ALA A 76 24.46 10.57 -3.36
N PRO A 77 24.06 11.04 -2.15
CA PRO A 77 24.79 10.75 -0.91
C PRO A 77 24.87 9.26 -0.56
N THR A 78 23.82 8.48 -0.84
CA THR A 78 23.70 7.06 -0.44
C THR A 78 23.72 6.09 -1.62
N ALA A 79 24.11 4.85 -1.37
CA ALA A 79 24.11 3.74 -2.32
C ALA A 79 22.68 3.46 -2.79
N LEU A 80 21.74 3.29 -1.85
CA LEU A 80 20.31 3.14 -2.14
C LEU A 80 19.81 4.18 -3.15
N GLU A 81 20.13 5.46 -2.96
CA GLU A 81 19.69 6.51 -3.88
C GLU A 81 20.44 6.44 -5.23
N ARG A 82 21.75 6.14 -5.23
CA ARG A 82 22.53 5.98 -6.47
C ARG A 82 22.00 4.83 -7.32
N ASP A 83 21.72 3.69 -6.70
CA ASP A 83 21.27 2.47 -7.37
C ASP A 83 19.83 2.64 -7.87
N THR A 84 18.96 3.22 -7.04
CA THR A 84 17.62 3.66 -7.45
C THR A 84 17.69 4.57 -8.69
N ARG A 85 18.54 5.59 -8.68
CA ARG A 85 18.69 6.51 -9.83
C ARG A 85 19.28 5.83 -11.07
N ALA A 86 20.16 4.84 -10.89
CA ALA A 86 20.68 4.04 -11.98
C ALA A 86 19.58 3.20 -12.65
N ILE A 87 18.65 2.64 -11.86
CA ILE A 87 17.47 1.91 -12.38
C ILE A 87 16.48 2.88 -13.05
N PHE A 88 16.22 4.06 -12.47
CA PHE A 88 15.44 5.11 -13.15
C PHE A 88 16.00 5.45 -14.54
N ASN A 89 17.32 5.52 -14.69
CA ASN A 89 17.99 5.76 -15.97
C ASN A 89 17.76 4.64 -17.02
N GLN A 90 17.18 3.50 -16.62
CA GLN A 90 16.74 2.42 -17.51
C GLN A 90 15.28 2.57 -17.92
N MET A 91 14.45 3.32 -17.19
CA MET A 91 13.05 3.54 -17.58
C MET A 91 12.96 4.28 -18.93
N ASP A 92 12.00 3.87 -19.75
CA ASP A 92 11.78 4.42 -21.08
C ASP A 92 10.87 5.65 -21.11
N GLY A 93 10.34 6.07 -19.97
CA GLY A 93 9.56 7.29 -19.84
C GLY A 93 9.15 7.54 -18.40
N PHE A 94 8.17 8.43 -18.21
CA PHE A 94 7.61 8.76 -16.91
C PHE A 94 6.36 7.92 -16.60
N GLY A 95 6.08 7.65 -15.32
CA GLY A 95 4.83 7.01 -14.90
C GLY A 95 3.57 7.77 -15.32
N THR A 96 2.46 7.04 -15.43
CA THR A 96 1.13 7.44 -15.90
C THR A 96 0.22 7.96 -14.78
N THR A 97 0.47 7.60 -13.52
CA THR A 97 -0.32 8.08 -12.36
C THR A 97 0.43 9.09 -11.50
N ALA A 98 1.72 9.31 -11.79
CA ALA A 98 2.58 10.18 -11.00
C ALA A 98 2.18 11.68 -11.09
N PRO A 99 2.44 12.46 -10.03
CA PRO A 99 2.17 13.88 -10.02
C PRO A 99 3.05 14.66 -11.00
N ILE A 100 2.54 15.80 -11.45
CA ILE A 100 3.24 16.76 -12.30
C ILE A 100 3.57 17.99 -11.44
N THR A 101 4.85 18.38 -11.39
CA THR A 101 5.34 19.49 -10.58
C THR A 101 5.91 20.63 -11.44
N VAL A 102 5.70 21.87 -11.00
CA VAL A 102 6.31 23.07 -11.59
C VAL A 102 6.51 24.17 -10.55
N SER A 103 7.75 24.66 -10.46
CA SER A 103 8.15 25.68 -9.49
C SER A 103 8.21 27.08 -10.11
N PHE A 104 8.01 28.11 -9.28
CA PHE A 104 8.01 29.52 -9.69
C PHE A 104 8.93 30.37 -8.81
N ASP A 105 9.48 31.46 -9.36
CA ASP A 105 10.32 32.40 -8.61
C ASP A 105 9.52 33.32 -7.65
N ALA A 106 8.19 33.26 -7.70
CA ALA A 106 7.27 34.04 -6.88
C ALA A 106 5.93 33.30 -6.67
N PRO A 107 5.15 33.66 -5.63
CA PRO A 107 3.90 32.97 -5.32
C PRO A 107 2.80 33.14 -6.38
N LEU A 108 1.96 32.10 -6.53
CA LEU A 108 0.72 32.10 -7.32
C LEU A 108 -0.49 32.59 -6.51
N ASP A 109 -1.56 33.00 -7.21
CA ASP A 109 -2.90 33.15 -6.63
C ASP A 109 -3.55 31.77 -6.49
N VAL A 110 -3.17 31.07 -5.41
CA VAL A 110 -3.63 29.70 -5.12
C VAL A 110 -5.13 29.60 -4.88
N ALA A 111 -5.77 30.68 -4.39
CA ALA A 111 -7.20 30.69 -4.13
C ALA A 111 -8.00 30.80 -5.44
N ASP A 112 -7.58 31.67 -6.37
CA ASP A 112 -8.19 31.73 -7.71
C ASP A 112 -7.95 30.43 -8.50
N LEU A 113 -6.74 29.87 -8.43
CA LEU A 113 -6.42 28.59 -9.07
C LEU A 113 -7.32 27.45 -8.55
N HIS A 114 -7.42 27.30 -7.23
CA HIS A 114 -8.26 26.28 -6.61
C HIS A 114 -9.75 26.45 -6.99
N ALA A 115 -10.28 27.67 -6.91
CA ALA A 115 -11.67 27.94 -7.23
C ALA A 115 -12.01 27.62 -8.69
N ARG A 116 -11.15 28.01 -9.65
CA ARG A 116 -11.41 27.76 -11.09
C ARG A 116 -11.50 26.29 -11.45
N HIS A 117 -10.66 25.45 -10.84
CA HIS A 117 -10.58 24.02 -11.14
C HIS A 117 -11.60 23.18 -10.35
N ASN A 118 -12.13 23.67 -9.22
CA ASN A 118 -12.99 22.86 -8.35
C ASN A 118 -14.41 23.40 -8.17
N ASP A 119 -14.66 24.71 -8.29
CA ASP A 119 -16.01 25.27 -8.17
C ASP A 119 -16.88 24.94 -9.41
N ASN A 120 -16.24 24.54 -10.51
CA ASN A 120 -16.87 24.05 -11.72
C ASN A 120 -15.99 22.98 -12.39
N HIS A 121 -16.60 22.12 -13.20
CA HIS A 121 -15.89 21.06 -13.95
C HIS A 121 -15.70 21.44 -15.43
N ASP A 122 -15.57 22.74 -15.73
CA ASP A 122 -15.49 23.28 -17.08
C ASP A 122 -14.04 23.57 -17.50
N PHE A 123 -13.48 22.67 -18.30
CA PHE A 123 -12.11 22.72 -18.81
C PHE A 123 -11.78 23.99 -19.62
N ARG A 124 -12.80 24.80 -19.96
CA ARG A 124 -12.63 26.09 -20.62
C ARG A 124 -12.24 27.21 -19.65
N ASP A 125 -12.46 27.04 -18.35
CA ASP A 125 -12.05 27.99 -17.29
C ASP A 125 -10.70 27.60 -16.64
N ASP A 126 -10.25 26.37 -16.85
CA ASP A 126 -9.00 25.86 -16.26
C ASP A 126 -7.78 26.73 -16.59
N ALA A 127 -6.95 26.93 -15.57
CA ALA A 127 -5.68 27.64 -15.68
C ALA A 127 -4.53 26.77 -16.22
N VAL A 128 -4.64 25.44 -16.04
CA VAL A 128 -3.64 24.45 -16.44
C VAL A 128 -4.35 23.28 -17.12
N LEU A 129 -3.82 22.81 -18.25
CA LEU A 129 -4.34 21.64 -18.95
C LEU A 129 -3.21 20.64 -19.21
N VAL A 130 -3.53 19.36 -19.10
CA VAL A 130 -2.67 18.26 -19.59
C VAL A 130 -3.39 17.59 -20.75
N VAL A 131 -2.73 17.48 -21.90
CA VAL A 131 -3.33 16.99 -23.14
C VAL A 131 -2.42 15.96 -23.79
N ASN A 132 -2.97 14.83 -24.24
CA ASN A 132 -2.23 13.92 -25.12
C ASN A 132 -2.02 14.59 -26.48
N VAL A 133 -0.76 14.74 -26.90
CA VAL A 133 -0.37 15.42 -28.14
C VAL A 133 0.29 14.48 -29.15
N ASP A 134 0.29 13.18 -28.88
CA ASP A 134 0.88 12.16 -29.76
C ASP A 134 -0.14 11.69 -30.81
N PRO A 135 0.07 11.99 -32.11
CA PRO A 135 -0.86 11.59 -33.17
C PRO A 135 -0.90 10.08 -33.44
N ASP A 136 0.10 9.33 -32.96
CA ASP A 136 0.19 7.88 -33.14
C ASP A 136 -0.50 7.10 -32.00
N CYS A 137 -0.93 7.79 -30.94
CA CYS A 137 -1.66 7.23 -29.80
C CYS A 137 -3.18 7.31 -29.94
N ASP A 138 -3.91 6.43 -29.25
CA ASP A 138 -5.35 6.28 -29.42
C ASP A 138 -6.13 7.45 -28.82
N ARG A 139 -5.61 8.10 -27.78
CA ARG A 139 -6.27 9.23 -27.08
C ARG A 139 -5.75 10.59 -27.51
N TYR A 140 -5.22 10.71 -28.72
CA TYR A 140 -4.72 11.98 -29.28
C TYR A 140 -5.75 13.14 -29.15
N GLY A 141 -5.35 14.19 -28.43
CA GLY A 141 -6.15 15.38 -28.16
C GLY A 141 -7.11 15.27 -26.98
N GLU A 142 -7.06 14.19 -26.21
CA GLU A 142 -7.74 14.06 -24.93
C GLU A 142 -7.07 14.95 -23.86
N ALA A 143 -7.87 15.71 -23.12
CA ALA A 143 -7.41 16.39 -21.90
C ALA A 143 -7.60 15.49 -20.68
N VAL A 144 -6.72 15.62 -19.69
CA VAL A 144 -6.70 14.84 -18.45
C VAL A 144 -7.15 15.73 -17.29
N GLY A 145 -8.01 15.20 -16.41
CA GLY A 145 -8.51 15.90 -15.23
C GLY A 145 -7.45 15.92 -14.15
N LEU A 146 -7.39 17.03 -13.41
CA LEU A 146 -6.37 17.25 -12.39
C LEU A 146 -7.05 17.50 -11.04
N ASP A 147 -6.50 16.91 -9.98
CA ASP A 147 -6.85 17.34 -8.62
C ASP A 147 -6.02 18.57 -8.25
N VAL A 148 -6.72 19.68 -8.00
CA VAL A 148 -6.13 20.94 -7.54
C VAL A 148 -6.68 21.25 -6.15
N GLY A 149 -6.55 20.28 -5.24
CA GLY A 149 -7.07 20.36 -3.87
C GLY A 149 -8.57 20.08 -3.77
N GLY A 150 -9.16 19.32 -4.70
CA GLY A 150 -10.59 19.02 -4.72
C GLY A 150 -11.03 17.95 -3.73
N GLY A 151 -10.15 17.53 -2.80
CA GLY A 151 -10.44 16.52 -1.79
C GLY A 151 -10.36 15.06 -2.28
N ARG A 152 -9.86 14.83 -3.50
CA ARG A 152 -9.79 13.47 -4.10
C ARG A 152 -8.54 12.68 -3.70
N PHE A 153 -7.51 13.38 -3.23
CA PHE A 153 -6.27 12.83 -2.68
C PHE A 153 -5.91 13.53 -1.37
N PRO A 154 -6.68 13.33 -0.29
CA PRO A 154 -6.34 13.87 1.02
C PRO A 154 -4.98 13.34 1.47
N VAL A 155 -4.24 14.13 2.27
CA VAL A 155 -2.92 13.78 2.82
C VAL A 155 -2.88 13.80 4.35
N VAL A 156 -4.05 13.95 4.96
CA VAL A 156 -4.28 13.82 6.41
C VAL A 156 -4.48 12.34 6.79
N ASN A 157 -4.64 12.04 8.08
CA ASN A 157 -4.79 10.70 8.68
C ASN A 157 -3.46 10.01 9.08
N PHE A 158 -2.35 10.75 9.18
CA PHE A 158 -1.12 10.19 9.76
C PHE A 158 -1.23 10.06 11.29
N GLY A 159 -0.56 9.07 11.90
CA GLY A 159 -0.51 8.91 13.36
C GLY A 159 0.16 10.11 14.04
N ARG A 160 -0.32 10.56 15.20
CA ARG A 160 0.21 11.76 15.88
C ARG A 160 0.37 11.55 17.38
N GLY A 161 1.23 12.34 18.00
CA GLY A 161 1.35 12.44 19.45
C GLY A 161 0.26 13.30 20.08
N GLU A 162 -0.05 13.01 21.34
CA GLU A 162 -1.05 13.73 22.13
C GLU A 162 -0.41 14.84 22.97
N ARG A 163 -1.05 16.00 22.99
CA ARG A 163 -0.65 17.13 23.83
C ARG A 163 -1.34 17.06 25.19
N ILE A 164 -0.55 16.92 26.25
CA ILE A 164 -1.07 16.94 27.62
C ILE A 164 -0.68 18.28 28.28
N PRO A 165 -1.64 19.19 28.53
CA PRO A 165 -1.35 20.49 29.15
C PRO A 165 -0.70 20.33 30.53
N ASP A 166 0.47 20.96 30.69
CA ASP A 166 1.22 20.94 31.94
C ASP A 166 1.95 22.29 32.12
N PRO A 167 1.50 23.17 33.03
CA PRO A 167 2.07 24.49 33.21
C PRO A 167 3.51 24.49 33.71
N ASP A 168 3.97 23.38 34.29
CA ASP A 168 5.33 23.22 34.80
C ASP A 168 6.27 22.63 33.73
N ALA A 169 5.72 22.08 32.63
CA ALA A 169 6.48 21.55 31.51
C ALA A 169 7.02 22.63 30.56
N PRO A 170 8.10 22.35 29.80
CA PRO A 170 8.55 23.22 28.73
C PRO A 170 7.43 23.52 27.75
N ARG A 171 7.27 24.79 27.37
CA ARG A 171 6.18 25.27 26.49
C ARG A 171 4.75 25.06 27.04
N GLY A 172 4.59 24.61 28.28
CA GLY A 172 3.29 24.45 28.95
C GLY A 172 2.57 23.13 28.64
N TYR A 173 3.28 22.11 28.15
CA TYR A 173 2.73 20.78 27.87
C TYR A 173 3.81 19.70 27.75
N VAL A 174 3.42 18.46 28.05
CA VAL A 174 4.17 17.24 27.69
C VAL A 174 3.57 16.62 26.43
N LEU A 175 4.40 15.89 25.68
CA LEU A 175 4.00 15.18 24.46
C LEU A 175 3.97 13.69 24.74
N ASP A 176 2.83 13.07 24.48
CA ASP A 176 2.68 11.62 24.50
C ASP A 176 2.83 11.08 23.08
N GLU A 177 3.97 10.47 22.80
CA GLU A 177 4.34 9.96 21.47
C GLU A 177 4.16 8.43 21.37
N ARG A 178 3.52 7.80 22.37
CA ARG A 178 3.44 6.33 22.50
C ARG A 178 2.77 5.64 21.31
N ASP A 179 1.84 6.30 20.64
CA ASP A 179 1.07 5.73 19.53
C ASP A 179 1.68 5.99 18.14
N ASN A 180 2.82 6.69 18.06
CA ASN A 180 3.58 6.80 16.82
C ASN A 180 5.10 6.84 17.08
N PRO A 181 5.78 5.67 17.08
CA PRO A 181 7.20 5.59 17.37
C PRO A 181 8.08 6.33 16.35
N LEU A 182 7.60 6.53 15.11
CA LEU A 182 8.34 7.31 14.10
C LEU A 182 8.58 8.76 14.51
N PHE A 183 7.75 9.30 15.39
CA PHE A 183 7.80 10.70 15.82
C PHE A 183 8.31 10.86 17.24
N LEU A 184 8.92 9.81 17.80
CA LEU A 184 9.70 9.97 19.02
C LEU A 184 10.73 11.08 18.82
N PHE A 185 10.75 12.02 19.76
CA PHE A 185 11.64 13.18 19.77
C PHE A 185 11.38 14.22 18.67
N ASP A 186 10.27 14.10 17.93
CA ASP A 186 9.87 15.06 16.90
C ASP A 186 8.99 16.17 17.54
N GLU A 187 9.35 17.44 17.31
CA GLU A 187 8.57 18.58 17.81
C GLU A 187 7.30 18.85 16.98
N HIS A 188 7.19 18.22 15.80
CA HIS A 188 6.01 18.15 14.93
C HIS A 188 5.22 16.84 15.11
N ALA A 189 5.41 16.11 16.21
CA ALA A 189 4.66 14.88 16.48
C ALA A 189 3.13 15.05 16.49
N GLU A 190 2.61 16.26 16.76
CA GLU A 190 1.16 16.56 16.80
C GLU A 190 0.53 16.81 15.41
N ASP A 191 1.34 16.88 14.35
CA ASP A 191 0.90 17.30 13.02
C ASP A 191 0.06 16.21 12.32
N ARG A 192 -0.98 16.64 11.57
CA ARG A 192 -1.94 15.73 10.91
C ARG A 192 -1.47 15.12 9.59
N THR A 193 -0.34 15.58 9.06
CA THR A 193 0.29 15.06 7.85
C THR A 193 1.80 14.93 8.05
N PHE A 194 2.38 13.98 7.33
CA PHE A 194 3.81 13.71 7.33
C PHE A 194 4.61 14.64 6.39
N ILE A 195 3.96 15.21 5.37
CA ILE A 195 4.67 15.80 4.22
C ILE A 195 4.54 17.32 4.10
N LEU A 196 3.56 17.96 4.73
CA LEU A 196 3.28 19.40 4.55
C LEU A 196 3.27 20.15 5.88
N GLU A 197 3.79 21.37 5.82
CA GLU A 197 3.85 22.27 6.97
C GLU A 197 2.46 22.78 7.36
N GLN A 198 2.18 22.81 8.67
CA GLN A 198 0.89 23.22 9.25
C GLN A 198 1.03 24.40 10.22
N ARG A 199 2.25 24.80 10.55
CA ARG A 199 2.56 25.77 11.60
C ARG A 199 3.08 27.08 11.01
N ASN A 200 2.82 28.15 11.74
CA ASN A 200 3.41 29.46 11.51
C ASN A 200 4.39 29.74 12.64
N GLU A 201 5.67 29.86 12.32
CA GLU A 201 6.72 30.10 13.30
C GLU A 201 6.99 31.59 13.54
N ASP A 202 6.58 32.48 12.62
CA ASP A 202 6.74 33.94 12.75
C ASP A 202 5.75 34.52 13.79
N THR A 203 5.93 34.13 15.05
CA THR A 203 5.04 34.46 16.17
C THR A 203 4.91 35.97 16.39
N ASN A 204 5.93 36.73 15.98
CA ASN A 204 5.99 38.17 16.15
C ASN A 204 5.76 38.98 14.85
N GLY A 205 5.62 38.30 13.71
CA GLY A 205 5.22 38.87 12.42
C GLY A 205 6.29 39.74 11.77
N ASN A 206 7.58 39.51 12.05
CA ASN A 206 8.67 40.31 11.53
C ASN A 206 9.37 39.71 10.29
N GLY A 207 9.00 38.48 9.92
CA GLY A 207 9.54 37.75 8.78
C GLY A 207 10.99 37.29 8.94
N ARG A 208 11.44 37.02 10.17
CA ARG A 208 12.77 36.50 10.51
C ARG A 208 12.64 35.42 11.56
N LEU A 209 13.42 34.35 11.42
CA LEU A 209 13.57 33.34 12.45
C LEU A 209 14.28 33.90 13.68
N ASP A 210 13.51 34.19 14.73
CA ASP A 210 14.04 34.61 16.03
C ASP A 210 14.28 33.40 16.96
N PRO A 211 15.17 33.51 17.98
CA PRO A 211 15.44 32.40 18.89
C PRO A 211 14.17 31.87 19.56
N GLY A 212 13.91 30.57 19.38
CA GLY A 212 12.75 29.86 19.91
C GLY A 212 11.50 29.88 19.02
N GLU A 213 11.57 30.49 17.83
CA GLU A 213 10.53 30.38 16.80
C GLU A 213 10.69 29.11 15.97
N ASP A 214 11.93 28.69 15.71
CA ASP A 214 12.31 27.42 15.07
C ASP A 214 11.92 26.23 15.97
N LEU A 215 10.79 25.60 15.66
CA LEU A 215 10.19 24.54 16.49
C LEU A 215 10.85 23.19 16.25
N ASP A 216 11.19 22.87 15.01
CA ASP A 216 11.84 21.62 14.59
C ASP A 216 13.36 21.74 14.39
N LEU A 217 13.91 22.95 14.55
CA LEU A 217 15.34 23.25 14.56
C LEU A 217 16.02 23.07 13.20
N ASP A 218 15.28 23.21 12.10
CA ASP A 218 15.79 23.10 10.74
C ASP A 218 16.43 24.42 10.21
N GLY A 219 16.24 25.53 10.94
CA GLY A 219 16.76 26.84 10.61
C GLY A 219 15.98 27.61 9.54
N ILE A 220 14.79 27.13 9.17
CA ILE A 220 13.81 27.76 8.28
C ILE A 220 12.77 28.46 9.15
N LEU A 221 12.13 29.50 8.59
CA LEU A 221 10.99 30.16 9.24
C LEU A 221 9.73 29.65 8.56
N ASP A 222 9.05 28.74 9.23
CA ASP A 222 7.93 28.03 8.62
C ASP A 222 6.64 28.83 8.57
N VAL A 223 5.90 28.57 7.49
CA VAL A 223 4.60 29.15 7.20
C VAL A 223 3.66 28.03 6.80
N ALA A 224 2.51 27.96 7.46
CA ALA A 224 1.54 26.91 7.25
C ALA A 224 1.10 26.83 5.77
N ASN A 225 1.04 25.61 5.24
CA ASN A 225 0.72 25.34 3.85
C ASN A 225 -0.81 25.31 3.60
N PHE A 226 -1.50 26.32 4.13
CA PHE A 226 -2.94 26.53 3.94
C PHE A 226 -3.22 27.52 2.81
N ILE A 227 -4.41 27.46 2.20
CA ILE A 227 -4.85 28.46 1.20
C ILE A 227 -4.73 29.88 1.76
N ASP A 228 -5.26 30.10 2.96
CA ASP A 228 -4.93 31.24 3.82
C ASP A 228 -4.00 30.73 4.93
N PRO A 229 -2.72 31.17 5.00
CA PRO A 229 -1.77 30.73 6.03
C PRO A 229 -2.28 30.91 7.46
N LYS A 230 -3.25 31.78 7.68
CA LYS A 230 -3.80 32.10 9.00
C LYS A 230 -5.16 31.43 9.27
N ALA A 231 -5.60 30.51 8.40
CA ALA A 231 -6.93 29.90 8.50
C ALA A 231 -7.20 29.30 9.89
N CYS A 232 -6.18 28.68 10.49
CA CYS A 232 -6.29 27.98 11.78
C CYS A 232 -5.68 28.76 12.96
N ASP A 233 -5.30 30.04 12.77
CA ASP A 233 -4.73 30.88 13.82
C ASP A 233 -5.72 31.05 15.00
N GLY A 234 -5.22 30.83 16.22
CA GLY A 234 -5.99 31.03 17.45
C GLY A 234 -6.89 29.85 17.84
N LEU A 235 -6.90 28.78 17.05
CA LEU A 235 -7.42 27.48 17.47
C LEU A 235 -6.39 26.77 18.36
N LEU A 236 -6.88 25.96 19.28
CA LEU A 236 -6.00 25.18 20.15
C LEU A 236 -5.48 23.97 19.36
N TYR A 237 -4.16 23.84 19.18
CA TYR A 237 -3.56 22.64 18.59
C TYR A 237 -4.08 21.37 19.28
N ASN A 238 -4.29 20.31 18.50
CA ASN A 238 -4.92 19.06 18.92
C ASN A 238 -6.40 19.18 19.36
N SER A 239 -7.07 20.32 19.15
CA SER A 239 -8.53 20.41 19.27
C SER A 239 -9.22 19.96 17.99
N ILE A 240 -10.44 19.45 18.12
CA ILE A 240 -11.27 19.02 16.98
C ILE A 240 -11.42 20.16 15.96
N GLU A 241 -11.65 21.39 16.42
CA GLU A 241 -11.79 22.55 15.52
C GLU A 241 -10.50 22.86 14.75
N HIS A 242 -9.34 22.74 15.41
CA HIS A 242 -8.05 22.90 14.74
C HIS A 242 -7.85 21.83 13.68
N ASP A 243 -8.14 20.57 14.02
CA ASP A 243 -7.93 19.43 13.12
C ASP A 243 -8.84 19.48 11.90
N GLN A 244 -10.12 19.80 12.09
CA GLN A 244 -11.05 20.08 10.98
C GLN A 244 -10.56 21.23 10.11
N CYS A 245 -10.08 22.32 10.73
CA CYS A 245 -9.53 23.46 10.01
C CYS A 245 -8.33 23.07 9.14
N VAL A 246 -7.39 22.28 9.67
CA VAL A 246 -6.25 21.76 8.91
C VAL A 246 -6.75 20.96 7.70
N ALA A 247 -7.65 19.99 7.92
CA ALA A 247 -8.16 19.15 6.84
C ALA A 247 -8.87 19.96 5.73
N ASP A 248 -9.60 21.01 6.10
CA ASP A 248 -10.37 21.84 5.17
C ASP A 248 -9.52 22.88 4.41
N HIS A 249 -8.36 23.27 4.94
CA HIS A 249 -7.55 24.37 4.40
C HIS A 249 -6.17 23.98 3.88
N LEU A 250 -5.68 22.77 4.19
CA LEU A 250 -4.39 22.26 3.73
C LEU A 250 -4.32 22.14 2.20
N MET A 251 -3.33 22.80 1.60
CA MET A 251 -3.09 22.72 0.16
C MET A 251 -2.30 21.46 -0.17
N THR A 252 -2.94 20.51 -0.84
CA THR A 252 -2.26 19.32 -1.39
C THR A 252 -1.64 19.54 -2.76
N PHE A 253 -2.01 20.64 -3.42
CA PHE A 253 -1.66 20.96 -4.81
C PHE A 253 -0.59 22.06 -4.94
N TYR A 254 -0.17 22.70 -3.85
CA TYR A 254 0.82 23.77 -3.90
C TYR A 254 1.66 23.77 -2.63
N ASP A 255 2.98 23.87 -2.77
CA ASP A 255 3.91 24.09 -1.68
C ASP A 255 4.35 25.55 -1.63
N ARG A 256 4.01 26.20 -0.52
CA ARG A 256 4.37 27.59 -0.23
C ARG A 256 5.86 27.80 0.01
N GLY A 257 6.55 26.82 0.61
CA GLY A 257 7.98 26.92 0.93
C GLY A 257 8.85 27.04 -0.32
N SER A 258 8.51 26.28 -1.37
CA SER A 258 9.25 26.27 -2.64
C SER A 258 8.56 26.99 -3.80
N ASN A 259 7.32 27.48 -3.61
CA ASN A 259 6.45 27.96 -4.69
C ASN A 259 6.25 26.93 -5.82
N THR A 260 5.98 25.69 -5.43
CA THR A 260 5.83 24.56 -6.36
C THR A 260 4.37 24.15 -6.46
N LEU A 261 3.84 24.17 -7.68
CA LEU A 261 2.55 23.60 -8.03
C LEU A 261 2.72 22.09 -8.25
N THR A 262 1.85 21.28 -7.65
CA THR A 262 1.75 19.83 -7.81
C THR A 262 0.36 19.48 -8.34
N LEU A 263 0.29 18.83 -9.50
CA LEU A 263 -0.95 18.47 -10.18
C LEU A 263 -1.03 16.95 -10.23
N ARG A 264 -2.10 16.37 -9.70
CA ARG A 264 -2.30 14.91 -9.73
C ARG A 264 -3.32 14.53 -10.80
N PRO A 265 -2.96 13.68 -11.78
CA PRO A 265 -3.93 13.13 -12.72
C PRO A 265 -5.05 12.37 -11.98
N LEU A 266 -6.30 12.66 -12.33
CA LEU A 266 -7.47 11.93 -11.84
C LEU A 266 -7.69 10.60 -12.57
N TRP A 267 -7.07 10.47 -13.73
CA TRP A 267 -7.14 9.31 -14.61
C TRP A 267 -5.74 9.05 -15.18
N PRO A 268 -5.30 7.78 -15.30
CA PRO A 268 -3.98 7.45 -15.83
C PRO A 268 -3.74 8.00 -17.24
N LEU A 269 -2.58 8.63 -17.43
CA LEU A 269 -2.11 9.07 -18.75
C LEU A 269 -1.93 7.85 -19.68
N GLU A 270 -1.97 8.06 -20.99
CA GLU A 270 -1.74 6.95 -21.94
C GLU A 270 -0.27 6.55 -21.87
N GLU A 271 0.03 5.26 -21.72
CA GLU A 271 1.41 4.79 -21.66
C GLU A 271 2.08 4.91 -23.04
N ALA A 272 3.41 5.03 -23.06
CA ALA A 272 4.21 5.20 -24.27
C ALA A 272 3.82 6.37 -25.21
N CYS A 273 3.20 7.43 -24.67
CA CYS A 273 2.65 8.55 -25.43
C CYS A 273 3.20 9.90 -24.97
N ILE A 274 3.27 10.85 -25.91
CA ILE A 274 3.67 12.24 -25.63
C ILE A 274 2.47 13.05 -25.12
N HIS A 275 2.64 13.62 -23.94
CA HIS A 275 1.69 14.54 -23.30
C HIS A 275 2.28 15.95 -23.24
N ALA A 276 1.42 16.96 -23.30
CA ALA A 276 1.78 18.36 -23.12
C ALA A 276 1.08 18.95 -21.90
N VAL A 277 1.82 19.71 -21.10
CA VAL A 277 1.26 20.56 -20.04
C VAL A 277 1.21 21.99 -20.56
N LEU A 278 0.05 22.62 -20.44
CA LEU A 278 -0.24 23.95 -20.94
C LEU A 278 -0.60 24.86 -19.76
N LEU A 279 0.30 25.77 -19.38
CA LEU A 279 0.01 26.86 -18.46
C LEU A 279 -0.58 28.01 -19.27
N THR A 280 -1.81 28.42 -18.93
CA THR A 280 -2.51 29.49 -19.64
C THR A 280 -2.24 30.87 -19.03
N ASP A 281 -2.69 31.92 -19.71
CA ASP A 281 -2.65 33.28 -19.18
C ASP A 281 -3.57 33.51 -17.95
N ARG A 282 -4.41 32.52 -17.62
CA ARG A 282 -5.28 32.50 -16.43
C ARG A 282 -4.55 32.09 -15.16
N LEU A 283 -3.37 31.46 -15.25
CA LEU A 283 -2.54 31.19 -14.08
C LEU A 283 -1.81 32.48 -13.68
N THR A 284 -2.20 33.08 -12.56
CA THR A 284 -1.73 34.41 -12.15
C THR A 284 -1.12 34.44 -10.74
N ASP A 285 -0.46 35.54 -10.41
CA ASP A 285 -0.17 35.92 -9.03
C ASP A 285 -1.35 36.64 -8.36
N PRO A 286 -1.28 36.93 -7.04
CA PRO A 286 -2.34 37.67 -6.33
C PRO A 286 -2.59 39.11 -6.83
N ALA A 287 -1.75 39.63 -7.75
CA ALA A 287 -1.95 40.92 -8.40
C ALA A 287 -2.63 40.79 -9.78
N GLY A 288 -3.00 39.58 -10.20
CA GLY A 288 -3.62 39.26 -11.48
C GLY A 288 -2.66 39.29 -12.67
N ARG A 289 -1.35 39.17 -12.44
CA ARG A 289 -0.33 39.07 -13.50
C ARG A 289 -0.10 37.60 -13.84
N SER A 290 -0.27 37.24 -15.10
CA SER A 290 -0.02 35.88 -15.59
C SER A 290 1.43 35.44 -15.38
N VAL A 291 1.63 34.13 -15.17
CA VAL A 291 2.95 33.49 -15.19
C VAL A 291 3.71 33.75 -16.50
N VAL A 292 5.03 33.66 -16.45
CA VAL A 292 5.92 34.05 -17.55
C VAL A 292 6.92 32.94 -17.85
N SER A 293 7.15 32.67 -19.14
CA SER A 293 8.22 31.78 -19.55
C SER A 293 9.61 32.39 -19.28
N PRO A 294 10.58 31.62 -18.80
CA PRO A 294 11.98 32.06 -18.72
C PRO A 294 12.63 32.20 -20.10
N PHE A 295 11.98 31.75 -21.18
CA PHE A 295 12.48 31.80 -22.55
C PHE A 295 11.82 32.91 -23.38
N PRO A 296 12.42 33.32 -24.51
CA PRO A 296 11.76 34.23 -25.46
C PRO A 296 10.47 33.67 -26.11
N ALA A 297 10.30 32.35 -26.06
CA ALA A 297 9.11 31.65 -26.51
C ALA A 297 8.42 31.00 -25.29
N VAL A 298 7.21 30.50 -25.44
CA VAL A 298 6.45 29.87 -24.34
C VAL A 298 6.96 28.48 -23.92
N HIS A 299 8.12 28.02 -24.42
CA HIS A 299 8.66 26.68 -24.16
C HIS A 299 10.18 26.62 -24.37
N ALA A 300 10.81 25.54 -23.91
CA ALA A 300 12.22 25.23 -24.19
C ALA A 300 12.43 24.84 -25.67
N ARG A 301 13.61 25.15 -26.24
CA ARG A 301 13.86 25.17 -27.70
C ARG A 301 13.56 23.88 -28.47
N ASP A 302 13.57 22.72 -27.82
CA ASP A 302 13.54 21.38 -28.42
C ASP A 302 12.18 20.68 -28.37
N GLN A 303 11.15 21.32 -27.83
CA GLN A 303 9.80 20.75 -27.68
C GLN A 303 8.76 21.33 -28.65
N GLN A 304 9.19 22.20 -29.58
CA GLN A 304 8.28 22.94 -30.46
C GLN A 304 7.37 22.05 -31.32
N SER A 305 7.91 21.01 -31.94
CA SER A 305 7.15 20.16 -32.87
C SER A 305 5.99 19.47 -32.18
N ASP A 306 6.25 18.99 -30.97
CA ASP A 306 5.32 18.16 -30.21
C ASP A 306 4.23 19.05 -29.60
N LEU A 307 4.60 20.25 -29.13
CA LEU A 307 3.65 21.26 -28.66
C LEU A 307 2.71 21.77 -29.77
N GLN A 308 3.19 21.91 -31.01
CA GLN A 308 2.36 22.32 -32.14
C GLN A 308 1.22 21.33 -32.43
N ALA A 309 1.36 20.06 -32.03
CA ALA A 309 0.31 19.07 -32.17
C ALA A 309 -0.91 19.33 -31.26
N ALA A 310 -0.80 20.22 -30.26
CA ALA A 310 -1.93 20.66 -29.43
C ALA A 310 -2.84 21.70 -30.11
N GLU A 311 -2.35 22.45 -31.12
CA GLU A 311 -3.08 23.57 -31.74
C GLU A 311 -4.50 23.23 -32.22
N PRO A 312 -4.77 22.06 -32.84
CA PRO A 312 -6.12 21.70 -33.29
C PRO A 312 -7.16 21.62 -32.16
N PHE A 313 -6.71 21.50 -30.91
CA PHE A 313 -7.56 21.23 -29.75
C PHE A 313 -7.76 22.43 -28.82
N LEU A 314 -6.90 23.46 -28.90
CA LEU A 314 -6.99 24.65 -28.03
C LEU A 314 -8.37 25.32 -28.07
N GLY A 315 -8.99 25.38 -29.25
CA GLY A 315 -10.31 25.97 -29.42
C GLY A 315 -11.44 25.22 -28.68
N ARG A 316 -11.21 23.98 -28.24
CA ARG A 316 -12.16 23.24 -27.37
C ARG A 316 -12.22 23.85 -25.97
N PHE A 317 -11.12 24.44 -25.50
CA PHE A 317 -10.92 24.98 -24.16
C PHE A 317 -11.08 26.51 -24.11
N ASP A 318 -11.68 27.11 -25.14
CA ASP A 318 -11.73 28.57 -25.35
C ASP A 318 -10.34 29.24 -25.29
N LEU A 319 -9.32 28.52 -25.77
CA LEU A 319 -7.93 28.96 -25.84
C LEU A 319 -7.47 29.16 -27.28
N SER A 320 -6.46 30.01 -27.42
CA SER A 320 -5.63 30.19 -28.61
C SER A 320 -4.16 30.17 -28.19
N VAL A 321 -3.27 29.99 -29.16
CA VAL A 321 -1.82 29.92 -28.91
C VAL A 321 -1.30 31.16 -28.16
N ASP A 322 -1.87 32.35 -28.43
CA ASP A 322 -1.48 33.60 -27.78
C ASP A 322 -1.84 33.66 -26.28
N GLN A 323 -2.70 32.76 -25.80
CA GLN A 323 -3.13 32.64 -24.40
C GLN A 323 -2.35 31.57 -23.62
N ILE A 324 -1.35 30.93 -24.24
CA ILE A 324 -0.44 30.02 -23.56
C ILE A 324 0.70 30.84 -22.97
N ALA A 325 0.89 30.76 -21.66
CA ALA A 325 1.94 31.47 -20.94
C ALA A 325 3.24 30.66 -20.89
N PHE A 326 3.13 29.35 -20.69
CA PHE A 326 4.23 28.40 -20.75
C PHE A 326 3.73 26.99 -21.08
N ALA A 327 4.53 26.18 -21.76
CA ALA A 327 4.19 24.78 -22.05
C ALA A 327 5.45 23.92 -22.18
N TRP A 328 5.30 22.63 -21.86
CA TRP A 328 6.32 21.61 -22.07
C TRP A 328 5.69 20.26 -22.40
N THR A 329 6.51 19.32 -22.87
CA THR A 329 6.08 17.95 -23.18
C THR A 329 6.83 16.93 -22.33
N PHE A 330 6.23 15.78 -22.15
CA PHE A 330 6.85 14.60 -21.55
C PHE A 330 6.29 13.32 -22.16
N THR A 331 7.11 12.28 -22.19
CA THR A 331 6.76 10.97 -22.72
C THR A 331 6.53 9.99 -21.56
N THR A 332 5.38 9.34 -21.52
CA THR A 332 5.09 8.28 -20.54
C THR A 332 5.85 6.98 -20.89
N ALA A 333 6.19 6.19 -19.87
CA ALA A 333 6.86 4.90 -20.01
C ALA A 333 5.93 3.84 -20.59
N THR A 334 6.48 2.68 -20.98
CA THR A 334 5.68 1.45 -21.10
C THR A 334 5.50 0.86 -19.70
N VAL A 335 4.36 1.12 -19.06
CA VAL A 335 4.13 0.82 -17.65
C VAL A 335 3.72 -0.63 -17.45
N THR A 336 2.86 -1.16 -18.32
CA THR A 336 2.24 -2.49 -18.13
C THR A 336 2.86 -3.58 -19.01
N GLU A 337 3.58 -3.21 -20.08
CA GLU A 337 4.01 -4.13 -21.12
C GLU A 337 4.95 -5.27 -20.65
N ASP A 338 5.75 -5.04 -19.61
CA ASP A 338 6.64 -6.09 -19.08
C ASP A 338 5.86 -7.26 -18.50
N LEU A 339 4.87 -6.98 -17.64
CA LEU A 339 4.03 -8.02 -17.05
C LEU A 339 3.15 -8.69 -18.11
N GLN A 340 2.63 -7.91 -19.08
CA GLN A 340 1.93 -8.46 -20.24
C GLN A 340 2.82 -9.42 -21.06
N ALA A 341 4.10 -9.08 -21.25
CA ALA A 341 5.05 -9.92 -21.97
C ALA A 341 5.40 -11.20 -21.20
N VAL A 342 5.56 -11.13 -19.87
CA VAL A 342 5.74 -12.31 -19.00
C VAL A 342 4.52 -13.23 -19.08
N ARG A 343 3.31 -12.68 -18.94
CA ARG A 343 2.06 -13.44 -19.13
C ARG A 343 2.04 -14.15 -20.48
N LYS A 344 2.28 -13.42 -21.57
CA LYS A 344 2.34 -13.99 -22.93
C LYS A 344 3.38 -15.10 -23.05
N GLY A 345 4.52 -14.94 -22.38
CA GLY A 345 5.58 -15.94 -22.27
C GLY A 345 5.13 -17.23 -21.59
N LEU A 346 4.37 -17.14 -20.49
CA LEU A 346 3.77 -18.30 -19.82
C LEU A 346 2.87 -19.08 -20.77
N TYR A 347 2.14 -18.42 -21.68
CA TYR A 347 1.32 -19.10 -22.70
C TYR A 347 2.11 -19.60 -23.92
N GLY A 348 3.44 -19.41 -23.97
CA GLY A 348 4.30 -19.91 -25.05
C GLY A 348 4.39 -18.97 -26.24
N HIS A 349 4.11 -17.68 -26.03
CA HIS A 349 4.09 -16.66 -27.06
C HIS A 349 5.01 -15.48 -26.73
N GLY A 350 5.26 -14.62 -27.72
CA GLY A 350 6.04 -13.40 -27.52
C GLY A 350 7.54 -13.65 -27.25
N PRO A 351 8.25 -12.62 -26.77
CA PRO A 351 9.70 -12.69 -26.53
C PRO A 351 10.10 -13.75 -25.49
N PHE A 352 9.23 -14.00 -24.51
CA PHE A 352 9.47 -14.94 -23.41
C PHE A 352 8.77 -16.29 -23.60
N ALA A 353 8.47 -16.70 -24.83
CA ALA A 353 7.78 -17.96 -25.13
C ALA A 353 8.44 -19.22 -24.50
N TRP A 354 9.74 -19.15 -24.20
CA TRP A 354 10.48 -20.22 -23.53
C TRP A 354 10.00 -20.47 -22.08
N MET A 355 9.34 -19.50 -21.44
CA MET A 355 8.83 -19.64 -20.07
C MET A 355 7.79 -20.76 -19.96
N ALA A 356 6.95 -20.95 -20.98
CA ALA A 356 5.96 -22.03 -21.02
C ALA A 356 6.56 -23.44 -20.93
N GLU A 357 7.77 -23.63 -21.48
CA GLU A 357 8.49 -24.91 -21.41
C GLU A 357 9.19 -25.10 -20.06
N ARG A 358 9.67 -24.01 -19.45
CA ARG A 358 10.38 -24.04 -18.17
C ARG A 358 9.44 -24.17 -16.97
N TRP A 359 8.27 -23.53 -17.02
CA TRP A 359 7.19 -23.63 -16.02
C TRP A 359 5.91 -24.16 -16.66
N PRO A 360 5.89 -25.47 -16.96
CA PRO A 360 4.75 -26.09 -17.62
C PRO A 360 3.61 -26.32 -16.61
N VAL A 361 2.36 -26.38 -17.09
CA VAL A 361 1.18 -26.56 -16.23
C VAL A 361 1.15 -27.92 -15.50
N GLN A 362 1.93 -28.88 -15.97
CA GLN A 362 2.09 -30.19 -15.37
C GLN A 362 2.84 -30.17 -14.04
N GLY A 363 3.37 -29.01 -13.62
CA GLY A 363 4.05 -28.80 -12.35
C GLY A 363 3.13 -28.65 -11.12
N PHE A 364 1.81 -28.63 -11.30
CA PHE A 364 0.85 -28.66 -10.18
C PHE A 364 0.97 -29.97 -9.39
N ARG A 365 1.22 -29.88 -8.08
CA ARG A 365 1.49 -31.04 -7.22
C ARG A 365 0.74 -30.94 -5.89
N PRO A 366 -0.46 -31.54 -5.77
CA PRO A 366 -1.07 -31.76 -4.47
C PRO A 366 -0.20 -32.72 -3.66
N TRP A 367 -0.02 -32.45 -2.37
CA TRP A 367 0.73 -33.33 -1.48
C TRP A 367 -0.19 -34.40 -0.91
N THR A 368 0.35 -35.59 -0.70
CA THR A 368 -0.37 -36.62 0.05
C THR A 368 -0.30 -36.35 1.55
N ARG A 369 -1.22 -36.93 2.31
CA ARG A 369 -1.23 -36.87 3.77
C ARG A 369 0.12 -37.30 4.37
N GLY A 370 0.70 -38.38 3.86
CA GLY A 370 2.02 -38.86 4.26
C GLY A 370 3.16 -37.88 3.96
N GLU A 371 3.10 -37.15 2.84
CA GLU A 371 4.08 -36.09 2.53
C GLU A 371 3.95 -34.90 3.50
N ILE A 372 2.72 -34.46 3.78
CA ILE A 372 2.44 -33.38 4.74
C ILE A 372 2.96 -33.76 6.13
N ALA A 373 2.61 -34.95 6.61
CA ALA A 373 3.05 -35.44 7.91
C ALA A 373 4.57 -35.57 8.02
N ALA A 374 5.24 -36.03 6.96
CA ALA A 374 6.68 -36.10 6.92
C ALA A 374 7.35 -34.72 6.99
N ALA A 375 6.72 -33.69 6.42
CA ALA A 375 7.25 -32.32 6.43
C ALA A 375 7.23 -31.68 7.83
N VAL A 376 6.32 -32.10 8.72
CA VAL A 376 6.20 -31.56 10.09
C VAL A 376 6.43 -32.58 11.22
N ASP A 377 7.03 -33.72 10.89
CA ASP A 377 7.37 -34.82 11.82
C ASP A 377 6.17 -35.29 12.68
N VAL A 378 5.04 -35.55 12.03
CA VAL A 378 3.81 -36.07 12.66
C VAL A 378 3.55 -37.51 12.22
N GLU A 379 3.13 -38.39 13.15
CA GLU A 379 2.68 -39.74 12.81
C GLU A 379 1.19 -39.73 12.44
N ILE A 380 0.85 -40.30 11.27
CA ILE A 380 -0.54 -40.57 10.86
C ILE A 380 -0.87 -42.05 11.14
N ASP A 381 -2.12 -42.35 11.51
CA ASP A 381 -2.59 -43.72 11.65
C ASP A 381 -2.44 -44.49 10.31
N ALA A 382 -1.90 -45.71 10.38
CA ALA A 382 -1.70 -46.55 9.21
C ALA A 382 -3.00 -47.04 8.54
N SER A 383 -4.17 -46.86 9.17
CA SER A 383 -5.48 -47.13 8.57
C SER A 383 -5.97 -46.01 7.64
N VAL A 384 -5.40 -44.81 7.74
CA VAL A 384 -5.70 -43.66 6.87
C VAL A 384 -5.11 -43.87 5.49
N ALA A 385 -5.87 -43.56 4.45
CA ALA A 385 -5.37 -43.57 3.08
C ALA A 385 -4.37 -42.42 2.87
N ASP A 386 -3.26 -42.72 2.20
CA ASP A 386 -2.25 -41.72 1.81
C ASP A 386 -2.66 -41.06 0.49
N ASP A 387 -3.78 -40.34 0.52
CA ASP A 387 -4.30 -39.52 -0.59
C ASP A 387 -4.04 -38.03 -0.34
N SER A 388 -4.55 -37.13 -1.18
CA SER A 388 -4.35 -35.68 -1.05
C SER A 388 -5.51 -34.93 -0.38
N LEU A 389 -6.58 -35.62 0.04
CA LEU A 389 -7.81 -34.97 0.50
C LEU A 389 -8.01 -35.17 2.01
N LEU A 390 -7.97 -34.08 2.77
CA LEU A 390 -8.39 -34.07 4.17
C LEU A 390 -9.92 -34.02 4.26
N PRO A 391 -10.59 -34.89 5.03
CA PRO A 391 -12.05 -34.88 5.16
C PRO A 391 -12.56 -33.53 5.71
N GLY A 392 -13.45 -32.87 4.97
CA GLY A 392 -13.88 -31.51 5.27
C GLY A 392 -14.53 -31.35 6.63
N ALA A 393 -15.42 -32.26 7.03
CA ALA A 393 -16.05 -32.24 8.36
C ALA A 393 -15.03 -32.38 9.51
N CYS A 394 -13.96 -33.16 9.33
CA CYS A 394 -12.90 -33.29 10.33
C CYS A 394 -12.08 -32.00 10.43
N VAL A 395 -11.73 -31.40 9.28
CA VAL A 395 -11.03 -30.12 9.23
C VAL A 395 -11.89 -29.00 9.82
N ALA A 396 -13.19 -28.99 9.54
CA ALA A 396 -14.14 -28.05 10.12
C ALA A 396 -14.13 -28.16 11.66
N GLY A 397 -14.29 -29.37 12.21
CA GLY A 397 -14.24 -29.57 13.66
C GLY A 397 -12.91 -29.11 14.30
N ALA A 398 -11.79 -29.37 13.63
CA ALA A 398 -10.46 -28.94 14.09
C ALA A 398 -10.25 -27.43 14.00
N PHE A 399 -10.66 -26.77 12.91
CA PHE A 399 -10.55 -25.32 12.79
C PHE A 399 -11.51 -24.60 13.75
N THR A 400 -12.74 -25.07 13.90
CA THR A 400 -13.65 -24.50 14.90
C THR A 400 -13.05 -24.59 16.30
N TRP A 401 -12.43 -25.73 16.64
CA TRP A 401 -11.70 -25.86 17.92
C TRP A 401 -10.49 -24.90 18.00
N LEU A 402 -9.72 -24.76 16.91
CA LEU A 402 -8.56 -23.87 16.87
C LEU A 402 -8.99 -22.41 17.12
N TRP A 403 -10.06 -21.96 16.47
CA TRP A 403 -10.60 -20.63 16.68
C TRP A 403 -11.18 -20.45 18.09
N SER A 404 -11.89 -21.45 18.63
CA SER A 404 -12.50 -21.35 19.96
C SER A 404 -11.49 -21.40 21.11
N GLU A 405 -10.72 -22.47 21.20
CA GLU A 405 -9.85 -22.75 22.36
C GLU A 405 -8.36 -22.45 22.08
N GLY A 406 -7.96 -22.36 20.81
CA GLY A 406 -6.56 -22.14 20.42
C GLY A 406 -6.20 -20.67 20.17
N LEU A 407 -7.11 -19.89 19.60
CA LEU A 407 -6.93 -18.48 19.24
C LEU A 407 -7.88 -17.54 20.00
N GLU A 408 -8.73 -18.08 20.88
CA GLU A 408 -9.64 -17.33 21.75
C GLU A 408 -10.58 -16.35 20.99
N GLU A 409 -11.09 -16.77 19.83
CA GLU A 409 -12.07 -16.01 19.06
C GLU A 409 -13.36 -15.77 19.85
N TRP A 410 -14.06 -14.66 19.54
CA TRP A 410 -15.19 -14.24 20.34
C TRP A 410 -16.39 -15.21 20.22
N PRO A 411 -16.99 -15.68 21.32
CA PRO A 411 -17.98 -16.77 21.26
C PRO A 411 -19.19 -16.57 20.32
N PRO A 412 -19.78 -15.37 20.17
CA PRO A 412 -20.84 -15.12 19.20
C PRO A 412 -20.44 -15.30 17.72
N ASN A 413 -19.16 -15.16 17.39
CA ASN A 413 -18.66 -15.38 16.02
C ASN A 413 -18.46 -16.88 15.73
N LEU A 414 -18.17 -17.67 16.77
CA LEU A 414 -17.77 -19.07 16.66
C LEU A 414 -18.86 -19.95 16.02
N CYS A 415 -20.13 -19.77 16.39
CA CYS A 415 -21.21 -20.54 15.78
C CYS A 415 -21.32 -20.30 14.27
N ALA A 416 -21.06 -19.07 13.83
CA ALA A 416 -21.08 -18.71 12.42
C ALA A 416 -19.93 -19.37 11.65
N ILE A 417 -18.73 -19.33 12.22
CA ILE A 417 -17.55 -20.05 11.70
C ILE A 417 -17.84 -21.56 11.60
N GLU A 418 -18.37 -22.17 12.66
CA GLU A 418 -18.71 -23.61 12.68
C GLU A 418 -19.72 -23.97 11.59
N ALA A 419 -20.80 -23.19 11.47
CA ALA A 419 -21.84 -23.40 10.48
C ALA A 419 -21.31 -23.42 9.05
N TRP A 420 -20.45 -22.48 8.66
CA TRP A 420 -19.99 -22.45 7.26
C TRP A 420 -18.83 -23.42 7.01
N LEU A 421 -17.90 -23.59 7.96
CA LEU A 421 -16.85 -24.59 7.81
C LEU A 421 -17.43 -26.00 7.65
N SER A 422 -18.57 -26.29 8.27
CA SER A 422 -19.27 -27.57 8.11
C SER A 422 -19.68 -27.88 6.66
N THR A 423 -19.76 -26.88 5.78
CA THR A 423 -20.14 -27.06 4.37
C THR A 423 -18.99 -27.53 3.46
N MET A 424 -17.77 -27.62 4.01
CA MET A 424 -16.60 -28.09 3.29
C MET A 424 -16.64 -29.61 3.10
N GLY A 425 -16.43 -30.06 1.87
CA GLY A 425 -16.30 -31.48 1.53
C GLY A 425 -14.89 -32.00 1.80
N SER A 426 -13.87 -31.24 1.41
CA SER A 426 -12.47 -31.60 1.66
C SER A 426 -11.54 -30.38 1.61
N LEU A 427 -10.34 -30.52 2.18
CA LEU A 427 -9.23 -29.57 2.07
C LEU A 427 -8.03 -30.30 1.47
N PHE A 428 -7.29 -29.66 0.56
CA PHE A 428 -6.01 -30.16 0.08
C PHE A 428 -4.95 -29.07 0.01
N PHE A 429 -3.69 -29.49 0.08
CA PHE A 429 -2.50 -28.65 0.10
C PHE A 429 -1.53 -29.12 -0.98
N GLY A 430 -0.72 -28.21 -1.52
CA GLY A 430 0.27 -28.57 -2.52
C GLY A 430 1.26 -27.47 -2.84
N THR A 431 2.11 -27.76 -3.82
CA THR A 431 3.03 -26.79 -4.40
C THR A 431 2.92 -26.76 -5.93
N PHE A 432 3.38 -25.67 -6.53
CA PHE A 432 3.65 -25.60 -7.96
C PHE A 432 4.86 -24.73 -8.26
N ALA A 433 5.56 -25.05 -9.36
CA ALA A 433 6.69 -24.25 -9.82
C ALA A 433 6.22 -23.01 -10.61
N ALA A 434 6.78 -21.84 -10.27
CA ALA A 434 6.56 -20.57 -10.96
C ALA A 434 7.89 -19.89 -11.34
N PRO A 435 7.88 -18.97 -12.33
CA PRO A 435 9.03 -18.10 -12.58
C PRO A 435 9.36 -17.30 -11.32
N ASP A 436 10.64 -17.28 -10.95
CA ASP A 436 11.15 -16.40 -9.91
C ASP A 436 12.07 -15.36 -10.56
N LEU A 437 11.66 -14.10 -10.55
CA LEU A 437 12.40 -12.99 -11.16
C LEU A 437 13.16 -12.15 -10.13
N LEU A 438 13.17 -12.59 -8.86
CA LEU A 438 13.82 -11.95 -7.70
C LEU A 438 14.93 -12.84 -7.12
N ILE A 439 15.56 -13.67 -7.97
CA ILE A 439 16.69 -14.49 -7.52
C ILE A 439 17.92 -13.65 -7.20
N ASP A 440 18.69 -14.10 -6.22
CA ASP A 440 20.05 -13.61 -5.92
C ASP A 440 20.94 -13.60 -7.18
N LYS A 441 21.50 -12.42 -7.47
CA LYS A 441 22.39 -12.17 -8.60
C LYS A 441 23.84 -11.90 -8.17
N ASP A 442 24.08 -11.55 -6.92
CA ASP A 442 25.41 -11.21 -6.41
C ASP A 442 26.15 -12.40 -5.75
N GLY A 443 25.40 -13.46 -5.44
CA GLY A 443 25.91 -14.71 -4.89
C GLY A 443 25.99 -14.73 -3.36
N HIS A 444 25.26 -13.85 -2.67
CA HIS A 444 25.14 -13.84 -1.21
C HIS A 444 24.25 -14.95 -0.66
N ALA A 445 23.41 -15.57 -1.49
CA ALA A 445 22.48 -16.61 -1.04
C ALA A 445 23.19 -17.85 -0.46
N THR A 446 22.59 -18.41 0.59
CA THR A 446 22.91 -19.70 1.18
C THR A 446 21.69 -20.62 1.16
N ALA A 447 21.75 -21.78 1.81
CA ALA A 447 20.59 -22.66 1.91
C ALA A 447 19.55 -22.19 2.95
N ALA A 448 19.93 -21.30 3.86
CA ALA A 448 19.05 -20.74 4.89
C ALA A 448 18.66 -19.28 4.62
N TYR A 449 19.40 -18.59 3.74
CA TYR A 449 19.24 -17.16 3.48
C TYR A 449 19.27 -16.93 1.97
N ASP A 450 18.12 -16.66 1.37
CA ASP A 450 18.01 -16.61 -0.10
C ASP A 450 18.56 -15.33 -0.72
N ALA A 451 18.92 -14.32 0.08
CA ALA A 451 19.50 -13.04 -0.34
C ALA A 451 18.73 -12.36 -1.49
N THR A 452 17.42 -12.14 -1.29
CA THR A 452 16.54 -11.55 -2.31
C THR A 452 16.01 -10.16 -1.93
N VAL A 453 16.50 -9.55 -0.85
CA VAL A 453 15.90 -8.37 -0.20
C VAL A 453 16.13 -7.06 -0.96
N ASP A 454 17.08 -7.06 -1.89
CA ASP A 454 17.48 -5.95 -2.74
C ASP A 454 17.26 -6.24 -4.24
N GLU A 455 16.68 -7.41 -4.55
CA GLU A 455 16.59 -7.88 -5.92
C GLU A 455 15.45 -7.21 -6.70
N VAL A 456 15.70 -6.92 -7.98
CA VAL A 456 14.73 -6.31 -8.91
C VAL A 456 14.64 -7.09 -10.21
N TRP A 457 13.55 -6.95 -10.97
CA TRP A 457 13.39 -7.66 -12.24
C TRP A 457 14.37 -7.15 -13.31
N GLU A 458 15.04 -8.09 -13.98
CA GLU A 458 15.90 -7.81 -15.14
C GLU A 458 15.35 -8.47 -16.41
N LEU A 459 14.65 -7.67 -17.22
CA LEU A 459 13.98 -8.09 -18.44
C LEU A 459 14.47 -7.31 -19.68
N ASP A 460 14.69 -8.01 -20.80
CA ASP A 460 14.85 -7.40 -22.12
C ASP A 460 13.86 -8.04 -23.11
N ARG A 461 12.75 -7.33 -23.33
CA ARG A 461 11.68 -7.74 -24.25
C ARG A 461 12.12 -7.76 -25.72
N SER A 462 13.12 -6.98 -26.09
CA SER A 462 13.62 -6.92 -27.47
C SER A 462 14.52 -8.11 -27.80
N ALA A 463 15.34 -8.53 -26.84
CA ALA A 463 16.20 -9.70 -26.93
C ALA A 463 15.48 -11.01 -26.57
N GLY A 464 14.37 -10.93 -25.83
CA GLY A 464 13.64 -12.09 -25.30
C GLY A 464 14.38 -12.77 -24.14
N THR A 465 15.20 -12.02 -23.40
CA THR A 465 16.00 -12.51 -22.27
C THR A 465 15.46 -11.98 -20.94
N ALA A 466 15.49 -12.82 -19.92
CA ALA A 466 15.17 -12.47 -18.53
C ALA A 466 16.12 -13.21 -17.59
N VAL A 467 16.50 -12.59 -16.48
CA VAL A 467 17.13 -13.30 -15.35
C VAL A 467 16.00 -13.94 -14.53
N ALA A 468 16.00 -15.27 -14.44
CA ALA A 468 14.90 -16.00 -13.80
C ALA A 468 15.35 -17.33 -13.20
N GLY A 469 14.97 -17.56 -11.94
CA GLY A 469 15.02 -18.83 -11.21
C GLY A 469 13.66 -19.50 -11.12
N THR A 470 13.48 -20.40 -10.16
CA THR A 470 12.21 -21.11 -9.96
C THR A 470 11.90 -21.12 -8.49
N THR A 471 10.71 -20.63 -8.16
CA THR A 471 10.13 -20.69 -6.82
C THR A 471 9.07 -21.77 -6.77
N GLU A 472 8.97 -22.44 -5.62
CA GLU A 472 7.89 -23.37 -5.30
C GLU A 472 6.83 -22.63 -4.50
N VAL A 473 5.70 -22.35 -5.15
CA VAL A 473 4.60 -21.63 -4.54
C VAL A 473 3.71 -22.62 -3.81
N THR A 474 3.52 -22.39 -2.51
CA THR A 474 2.62 -23.14 -1.63
C THR A 474 1.19 -22.64 -1.76
N PHE A 475 0.25 -23.58 -1.81
CA PHE A 475 -1.17 -23.26 -1.89
C PHE A 475 -2.01 -24.29 -1.14
N TRP A 476 -3.25 -23.90 -0.84
CA TRP A 476 -4.28 -24.82 -0.41
C TRP A 476 -5.62 -24.47 -1.01
N CYS A 477 -6.53 -25.45 -1.01
CA CYS A 477 -7.87 -25.30 -1.57
C CYS A 477 -8.89 -26.10 -0.77
N ALA A 478 -10.00 -25.45 -0.41
CA ALA A 478 -11.19 -26.08 0.16
C ALA A 478 -12.21 -26.37 -0.96
N LEU A 479 -12.76 -27.58 -0.98
CA LEU A 479 -13.76 -28.04 -1.95
C LEU A 479 -15.16 -28.13 -1.32
N PRO A 480 -16.23 -27.77 -2.05
CA PRO A 480 -17.61 -27.99 -1.61
C PRO A 480 -17.96 -29.48 -1.48
N VAL A 481 -19.03 -29.78 -0.73
CA VAL A 481 -19.68 -31.10 -0.78
C VAL A 481 -20.44 -31.26 -2.10
N GLU A 482 -20.15 -32.31 -2.87
CA GLU A 482 -20.91 -32.66 -4.08
C GLU A 482 -22.34 -33.08 -3.74
N ARG A 483 -23.33 -32.50 -4.41
CA ARG A 483 -24.74 -32.91 -4.26
C ARG A 483 -25.08 -34.04 -5.24
N THR A 484 -25.12 -35.26 -4.72
CA THR A 484 -25.23 -36.52 -5.50
C THR A 484 -26.66 -36.97 -5.84
N ASP A 485 -27.67 -36.16 -5.55
CA ASP A 485 -29.09 -36.50 -5.81
C ASP A 485 -29.49 -36.48 -7.30
N GLY A 486 -28.53 -36.19 -8.18
CA GLY A 486 -28.69 -36.18 -9.64
C GLY A 486 -29.31 -34.91 -10.20
N SER A 487 -29.50 -33.87 -9.38
CA SER A 487 -30.04 -32.56 -9.78
C SER A 487 -28.97 -31.47 -9.96
N CYS A 488 -27.69 -31.80 -9.75
CA CYS A 488 -26.57 -30.87 -9.84
C CYS A 488 -26.16 -30.55 -11.29
N THR A 489 -25.50 -29.40 -11.47
CA THR A 489 -24.81 -29.02 -12.71
C THR A 489 -23.31 -28.81 -12.42
N PRO A 490 -22.40 -29.09 -13.37
CA PRO A 490 -21.00 -28.71 -13.24
C PRO A 490 -20.86 -27.19 -13.04
N GLY A 491 -20.11 -26.79 -12.01
CA GLY A 491 -20.03 -25.39 -11.56
C GLY A 491 -21.32 -24.88 -10.89
N ASN A 492 -21.25 -23.72 -10.22
CA ASN A 492 -22.42 -23.10 -9.57
C ASN A 492 -22.92 -21.84 -10.31
N PRO A 493 -23.58 -21.95 -11.48
CA PRO A 493 -24.33 -20.85 -12.03
C PRO A 493 -25.66 -20.73 -11.28
N GLU A 494 -25.74 -19.79 -10.33
CA GLU A 494 -27.00 -19.29 -9.75
C GLU A 494 -27.71 -20.23 -8.76
N GLY A 495 -26.98 -20.90 -7.86
CA GLY A 495 -27.58 -21.65 -6.73
C GLY A 495 -28.09 -23.04 -7.12
N ALA A 496 -27.65 -23.58 -8.25
CA ALA A 496 -27.90 -24.96 -8.62
C ALA A 496 -27.11 -25.91 -7.70
N PRO A 497 -27.57 -27.15 -7.46
CA PRO A 497 -26.80 -28.13 -6.70
C PRO A 497 -25.42 -28.35 -7.34
N PHE A 498 -24.39 -28.51 -6.50
CA PHE A 498 -22.99 -28.40 -6.92
C PHE A 498 -22.47 -29.76 -7.44
N CYS A 499 -22.03 -29.85 -8.70
CA CYS A 499 -21.19 -30.96 -9.17
C CYS A 499 -19.76 -30.49 -9.47
N LYS A 500 -18.82 -31.44 -9.44
CA LYS A 500 -17.50 -31.26 -10.02
C LYS A 500 -17.51 -31.16 -11.57
N PRO A 501 -16.56 -30.44 -12.19
CA PRO A 501 -15.55 -29.62 -11.53
C PRO A 501 -16.14 -28.34 -10.92
N PHE A 502 -15.66 -27.96 -9.73
CA PHE A 502 -16.11 -26.77 -9.01
C PHE A 502 -15.47 -25.49 -9.58
N ASN A 503 -16.26 -24.41 -9.59
CA ASN A 503 -15.75 -23.05 -9.81
C ASN A 503 -14.76 -22.68 -8.70
N VAL A 504 -13.83 -21.77 -8.97
CA VAL A 504 -12.76 -21.41 -8.02
C VAL A 504 -12.82 -19.94 -7.68
N ALA A 505 -12.78 -19.61 -6.39
CA ALA A 505 -12.48 -18.29 -5.87
C ALA A 505 -11.07 -18.31 -5.28
N LEU A 506 -10.17 -17.52 -5.87
CA LEU A 506 -8.84 -17.27 -5.33
C LEU A 506 -8.91 -16.17 -4.26
N TYR A 507 -8.07 -16.30 -3.25
CA TYR A 507 -7.94 -15.32 -2.18
C TYR A 507 -6.50 -14.88 -1.96
N GLY A 508 -6.31 -13.56 -1.93
CA GLY A 508 -5.08 -12.91 -1.51
C GLY A 508 -5.16 -12.45 -0.06
N HIS A 509 -4.16 -12.83 0.75
CA HIS A 509 -4.08 -12.49 2.18
C HIS A 509 -3.50 -11.08 2.42
N GLY A 510 -3.63 -10.59 3.65
CA GLY A 510 -3.09 -9.29 4.08
C GLY A 510 -1.56 -9.28 4.24
N TYR A 511 -1.01 -8.09 4.48
CA TYR A 511 0.41 -7.90 4.79
C TYR A 511 0.80 -8.60 6.10
N GLY A 512 1.98 -9.22 6.15
CA GLY A 512 2.45 -9.97 7.32
C GLY A 512 1.70 -11.29 7.60
N SER A 513 0.69 -11.62 6.80
CA SER A 513 -0.16 -12.80 6.93
C SER A 513 0.31 -13.93 6.00
N ASN A 514 -0.58 -14.89 5.73
CA ASN A 514 -0.32 -16.08 4.93
C ASN A 514 -1.65 -16.68 4.41
N ARG A 515 -1.57 -17.75 3.61
CA ARG A 515 -2.77 -18.40 3.02
C ARG A 515 -3.81 -18.88 4.06
N ALA A 516 -3.40 -19.12 5.31
CA ALA A 516 -4.27 -19.60 6.38
C ALA A 516 -5.40 -18.64 6.76
N GLU A 517 -5.24 -17.34 6.48
CA GLU A 517 -6.26 -16.31 6.68
C GLU A 517 -7.59 -16.67 6.01
N MET A 518 -7.54 -17.35 4.85
CA MET A 518 -8.71 -17.82 4.12
C MET A 518 -9.58 -18.81 4.92
N SER A 519 -9.08 -19.41 6.01
CA SER A 519 -9.88 -20.30 6.87
C SER A 519 -11.10 -19.63 7.48
N LEU A 520 -11.08 -18.30 7.65
CA LEU A 520 -12.22 -17.50 8.11
C LEU A 520 -13.32 -17.32 7.04
N HIS A 521 -13.03 -17.60 5.78
CA HIS A 521 -13.93 -17.33 4.66
C HIS A 521 -14.22 -18.53 3.76
N MET A 522 -13.38 -19.57 3.75
CA MET A 522 -13.51 -20.74 2.85
C MET A 522 -14.85 -21.48 3.02
N GLY A 523 -15.39 -21.52 4.23
CA GLY A 523 -16.70 -22.10 4.51
C GLY A 523 -17.84 -21.41 3.75
N ARG A 524 -17.77 -20.08 3.59
CA ARG A 524 -18.79 -19.32 2.83
C ARG A 524 -18.74 -19.63 1.35
N HIS A 525 -17.53 -19.71 0.79
CA HIS A 525 -17.34 -20.10 -0.62
C HIS A 525 -17.91 -21.50 -0.88
N THR A 526 -17.59 -22.46 0.00
CA THR A 526 -18.06 -23.86 -0.14
C THR A 526 -19.57 -24.00 0.08
N GLN A 527 -20.16 -23.23 1.00
CA GLN A 527 -21.62 -23.12 1.19
C GLN A 527 -22.34 -22.61 -0.06
N MET A 528 -21.67 -21.74 -0.83
CA MET A 528 -22.12 -21.24 -2.13
C MET A 528 -21.50 -22.01 -3.29
N GLY A 529 -21.05 -23.25 -3.09
CA GLY A 529 -20.66 -24.16 -4.17
C GLY A 529 -19.42 -23.78 -4.96
N GLN A 530 -18.56 -22.92 -4.41
CA GLN A 530 -17.26 -22.56 -4.98
C GLN A 530 -16.13 -23.19 -4.18
N ALA A 531 -15.14 -23.72 -4.87
CA ALA A 531 -13.84 -24.02 -4.28
C ALA A 531 -13.15 -22.71 -3.88
N ALA A 532 -12.49 -22.71 -2.73
CA ALA A 532 -11.76 -21.57 -2.19
C ALA A 532 -10.28 -21.91 -2.14
N CYS A 533 -9.44 -21.18 -2.87
CA CYS A 533 -7.99 -21.40 -2.88
C CYS A 533 -7.23 -20.16 -2.43
N ALA A 534 -6.12 -20.35 -1.71
CA ALA A 534 -5.21 -19.26 -1.35
C ALA A 534 -3.76 -19.72 -1.50
N LEU A 535 -2.89 -18.76 -1.83
CA LEU A 535 -1.46 -18.93 -2.05
C LEU A 535 -0.71 -18.13 -0.97
N ASP A 536 0.48 -18.58 -0.57
CA ASP A 536 1.38 -17.67 0.15
C ASP A 536 2.04 -16.74 -0.85
N PHE A 537 1.91 -15.44 -0.58
CA PHE A 537 2.64 -14.43 -1.31
C PHE A 537 4.14 -14.62 -1.15
N TYR A 538 4.91 -14.08 -2.11
CA TYR A 538 6.36 -14.12 -2.05
C TYR A 538 6.85 -13.52 -0.72
N GLY A 539 7.75 -14.22 -0.04
CA GLY A 539 8.28 -13.82 1.28
C GLY A 539 7.32 -13.96 2.47
N HIS A 540 6.09 -14.48 2.29
CA HIS A 540 5.10 -14.61 3.36
C HIS A 540 4.87 -16.06 3.81
N GLY A 541 4.34 -16.25 5.01
CA GLY A 541 4.08 -17.58 5.57
C GLY A 541 3.92 -17.60 7.08
N LEU A 542 3.95 -18.81 7.66
CA LEU A 542 3.90 -19.04 9.10
C LEU A 542 5.04 -19.95 9.58
N ASN A 543 6.17 -20.01 8.86
CA ASN A 543 7.32 -20.77 9.32
C ASN A 543 7.79 -20.28 10.71
N ARG A 544 7.59 -18.99 11.03
CA ARG A 544 7.80 -18.45 12.38
C ARG A 544 7.12 -19.27 13.50
N TRP A 545 5.94 -19.84 13.27
CA TRP A 545 5.22 -20.68 14.26
C TRP A 545 5.87 -22.06 14.48
N LEU A 546 6.76 -22.49 13.59
CA LEU A 546 7.54 -23.71 13.76
C LEU A 546 8.82 -23.47 14.57
N GLU A 547 9.35 -22.24 14.51
CA GLU A 547 10.70 -21.92 14.98
C GLU A 547 10.70 -21.12 16.29
N ASP A 548 9.70 -20.26 16.51
CA ASP A 548 9.54 -19.51 17.75
C ASP A 548 8.93 -20.38 18.87
N PRO A 549 9.60 -20.54 20.04
CA PRO A 549 9.06 -21.31 21.16
C PRO A 549 7.69 -20.84 21.69
N GLU A 550 7.38 -19.55 21.60
CA GLU A 550 6.13 -18.98 22.10
C GLU A 550 4.98 -19.28 21.13
N ALA A 551 5.12 -18.93 19.85
CA ALA A 551 4.16 -19.27 18.80
C ALA A 551 3.98 -20.78 18.60
N ALA A 552 5.07 -21.57 18.70
CA ALA A 552 5.02 -23.02 18.58
C ALA A 552 4.20 -23.69 19.69
N THR A 553 4.02 -23.04 20.84
CA THR A 553 3.21 -23.57 21.95
C THR A 553 1.74 -23.72 21.55
N THR A 554 1.16 -22.73 20.86
CA THR A 554 -0.22 -22.79 20.37
C THR A 554 -0.42 -23.97 19.41
N LEU A 555 0.49 -24.12 18.44
CA LEU A 555 0.43 -25.19 17.45
C LEU A 555 0.71 -26.58 18.07
N LEU A 556 1.55 -26.64 19.10
CA LEU A 556 1.80 -27.85 19.90
C LEU A 556 0.55 -28.30 20.68
N LEU A 557 -0.18 -27.35 21.26
CA LEU A 557 -1.43 -27.61 21.98
C LEU A 557 -2.56 -28.03 21.03
N ALA A 558 -2.55 -27.53 19.79
CA ALA A 558 -3.51 -27.91 18.75
C ALA A 558 -3.31 -29.33 18.22
N GLY A 559 -2.07 -29.82 18.17
CA GLY A 559 -1.73 -31.14 17.61
C GLY A 559 -2.56 -32.32 18.15
N PRO A 560 -2.67 -32.51 19.49
CA PRO A 560 -3.52 -33.55 20.07
C PRO A 560 -5.00 -33.44 19.67
N GLN A 561 -5.50 -32.23 19.44
CA GLN A 561 -6.89 -32.00 19.07
C GLN A 561 -7.11 -32.30 17.59
N PHE A 562 -6.18 -31.91 16.72
CA PHE A 562 -6.20 -32.32 15.33
C PHE A 562 -6.13 -33.85 15.18
N ALA A 563 -5.36 -34.51 16.05
CA ALA A 563 -5.32 -35.98 16.11
C ALA A 563 -6.66 -36.59 16.57
N ASN A 564 -7.40 -35.95 17.48
CA ASN A 564 -8.74 -36.41 17.88
C ASN A 564 -9.74 -36.38 16.71
N TYR A 565 -9.56 -35.50 15.73
CA TYR A 565 -10.33 -35.46 14.49
C TYR A 565 -9.73 -36.33 13.37
N GLY A 566 -8.68 -37.12 13.64
CA GLY A 566 -8.04 -37.99 12.65
C GLY A 566 -7.24 -37.24 11.57
N ILE A 567 -6.83 -35.99 11.83
CA ILE A 567 -6.16 -35.09 10.88
C ILE A 567 -4.94 -34.40 11.52
N ALA A 568 -4.10 -35.17 12.21
CA ALA A 568 -2.88 -34.66 12.85
C ALA A 568 -1.94 -33.91 11.88
N ASP A 569 -2.00 -34.26 10.60
CA ASP A 569 -1.29 -33.65 9.47
C ASP A 569 -1.74 -32.22 9.12
N LEU A 570 -2.91 -31.76 9.59
CA LEU A 570 -3.38 -30.38 9.39
C LEU A 570 -2.37 -29.33 9.91
N LYS A 571 -1.57 -29.68 10.91
CA LYS A 571 -0.49 -28.82 11.42
C LYS A 571 0.47 -28.36 10.31
N GLY A 572 0.86 -29.27 9.40
CA GLY A 572 1.78 -28.93 8.31
C GLY A 572 1.14 -28.07 7.24
N VAL A 573 -0.15 -28.30 7.00
CA VAL A 573 -0.95 -27.50 6.06
C VAL A 573 -1.06 -26.03 6.49
N ILE A 574 -1.04 -25.72 7.79
CA ILE A 574 -1.10 -24.35 8.31
C ILE A 574 0.29 -23.69 8.32
N ALA A 575 1.31 -24.38 8.84
CA ALA A 575 2.54 -23.72 9.26
C ALA A 575 3.64 -23.61 8.19
N ILE A 576 3.65 -24.48 7.18
CA ILE A 576 4.66 -24.43 6.11
C ILE A 576 4.44 -23.16 5.28
N GLY A 577 5.43 -22.29 5.13
CA GLY A 577 5.32 -21.02 4.40
C GLY A 577 6.52 -20.72 3.51
N ARG A 578 6.58 -19.48 3.04
CA ARG A 578 7.67 -18.94 2.20
C ARG A 578 8.35 -17.73 2.85
N ASP A 579 8.06 -17.48 4.12
CA ASP A 579 8.72 -16.50 4.98
C ASP A 579 10.17 -16.91 5.25
N ARG A 580 11.04 -15.91 5.36
CA ARG A 580 12.50 -16.02 5.45
C ARG A 580 13.00 -15.22 6.63
N ASP A 581 14.10 -15.64 7.25
CA ASP A 581 14.82 -14.86 8.27
C ASP A 581 15.56 -13.70 7.57
N LEU A 582 15.09 -12.47 7.77
CA LEU A 582 15.60 -11.28 7.10
C LEU A 582 16.50 -10.44 8.03
N ASN A 583 16.43 -10.62 9.35
CA ASN A 583 17.24 -9.90 10.33
C ASN A 583 18.34 -10.75 10.99
N SER A 584 18.51 -12.01 10.58
CA SER A 584 19.45 -12.96 11.17
C SER A 584 19.16 -13.34 12.64
N ASP A 585 17.95 -13.15 13.15
CA ASP A 585 17.57 -13.55 14.51
C ASP A 585 17.28 -15.06 14.63
N GLY A 586 17.24 -15.76 13.49
CA GLY A 586 16.96 -17.19 13.40
C GLY A 586 15.48 -17.53 13.35
N LEU A 587 14.61 -16.53 13.18
CA LEU A 587 13.17 -16.67 13.01
C LEU A 587 12.75 -16.03 11.68
N PRO A 588 11.83 -16.66 10.93
CA PRO A 588 11.26 -16.06 9.74
C PRO A 588 10.49 -14.76 10.01
N ASP A 589 10.61 -13.80 9.10
CA ASP A 589 9.96 -12.50 9.09
C ASP A 589 8.94 -12.43 7.94
N PRO A 590 7.67 -12.78 8.16
CA PRO A 590 6.69 -12.91 7.09
C PRO A 590 6.41 -11.56 6.43
N GLY A 591 6.84 -11.44 5.17
CA GLY A 591 6.56 -10.31 4.32
C GLY A 591 7.31 -9.02 4.64
N ALA A 592 8.30 -9.02 5.54
CA ALA A 592 8.88 -7.77 6.04
C ALA A 592 9.62 -6.91 4.97
N ASP A 593 9.97 -7.50 3.82
CA ASP A 593 10.54 -6.84 2.64
C ASP A 593 9.50 -6.46 1.56
N MET A 594 8.19 -6.65 1.80
CA MET A 594 7.14 -6.27 0.84
C MET A 594 7.07 -4.76 0.60
N TRP A 595 7.25 -3.97 1.67
CA TRP A 595 7.22 -2.51 1.65
C TRP A 595 8.55 -1.99 2.20
N THR A 596 9.36 -1.38 1.36
CA THR A 596 10.66 -0.83 1.75
C THR A 596 10.90 0.54 1.11
N ALA A 597 11.95 1.24 1.54
CA ALA A 597 12.42 2.44 0.86
C ALA A 597 13.05 2.14 -0.53
N ASP A 598 13.37 0.88 -0.84
CA ASP A 598 13.70 0.45 -2.19
C ASP A 598 12.42 0.34 -3.04
N LEU A 599 12.22 1.39 -3.83
CA LEU A 599 11.06 1.58 -4.69
C LEU A 599 10.92 0.47 -5.73
N PHE A 600 12.04 -0.02 -6.27
CA PHE A 600 12.02 -0.99 -7.37
C PHE A 600 11.86 -2.41 -6.85
N HIS A 601 12.42 -2.72 -5.68
CA HIS A 601 12.16 -3.97 -4.98
C HIS A 601 10.68 -4.09 -4.60
N THR A 602 10.11 -3.08 -3.93
CA THR A 602 8.67 -3.02 -3.58
C THR A 602 7.77 -3.23 -4.81
N ARG A 603 8.08 -2.55 -5.93
CA ARG A 603 7.37 -2.72 -7.20
C ARG A 603 7.41 -4.16 -7.69
N ASP A 604 8.57 -4.79 -7.66
CA ASP A 604 8.79 -6.09 -8.26
C ASP A 604 8.34 -7.24 -7.35
N MET A 605 8.28 -7.06 -6.03
CA MET A 605 7.60 -7.95 -5.08
C MET A 605 6.11 -8.10 -5.42
N LEU A 606 5.40 -6.98 -5.62
CA LEU A 606 3.99 -7.01 -6.04
C LEU A 606 3.81 -7.70 -7.40
N ARG A 607 4.66 -7.39 -8.38
CA ARG A 607 4.60 -8.01 -9.72
C ARG A 607 4.92 -9.50 -9.67
N GLN A 608 5.84 -9.93 -8.79
CA GLN A 608 6.20 -11.32 -8.59
C GLN A 608 5.00 -12.14 -8.09
N ILE A 609 4.26 -11.62 -7.10
CA ILE A 609 3.02 -12.26 -6.62
C ILE A 609 2.00 -12.41 -7.76
N VAL A 610 1.85 -11.38 -8.60
CA VAL A 610 0.92 -11.41 -9.73
C VAL A 610 1.30 -12.50 -10.75
N VAL A 611 2.60 -12.67 -11.05
CA VAL A 611 3.08 -13.73 -11.95
C VAL A 611 2.78 -15.14 -11.40
N GLU A 612 2.92 -15.32 -10.09
CA GLU A 612 2.61 -16.59 -9.43
C GLU A 612 1.11 -16.93 -9.54
N HIS A 613 0.24 -15.94 -9.37
CA HIS A 613 -1.20 -16.09 -9.59
C HIS A 613 -1.53 -16.38 -11.06
N MET A 614 -0.89 -15.70 -12.02
CA MET A 614 -1.07 -15.98 -13.46
C MET A 614 -0.73 -17.43 -13.79
N GLN A 615 0.35 -17.97 -13.21
CA GLN A 615 0.74 -19.35 -13.39
C GLN A 615 -0.28 -20.31 -12.77
N PHE A 616 -0.78 -20.03 -11.57
CA PHE A 616 -1.81 -20.85 -10.93
C PHE A 616 -3.13 -20.85 -11.71
N ILE A 617 -3.59 -19.68 -12.16
CA ILE A 617 -4.78 -19.51 -13.02
C ILE A 617 -4.62 -20.29 -14.32
N ARG A 618 -3.44 -20.21 -14.94
CA ARG A 618 -3.11 -21.00 -16.13
C ARG A 618 -3.21 -22.50 -15.84
N MET A 619 -2.73 -22.99 -14.70
CA MET A 619 -2.88 -24.40 -14.30
C MET A 619 -4.35 -24.80 -14.13
N LEU A 620 -5.14 -23.99 -13.41
CA LEU A 620 -6.57 -24.23 -13.21
C LEU A 620 -7.34 -24.31 -14.54
N ARG A 621 -7.03 -23.45 -15.50
CA ARG A 621 -7.67 -23.48 -16.84
C ARG A 621 -7.33 -24.75 -17.64
N HIS A 622 -6.16 -25.36 -17.39
CA HIS A 622 -5.73 -26.59 -18.06
C HIS A 622 -6.23 -27.88 -17.39
N MET A 623 -7.05 -27.80 -16.34
CA MET A 623 -7.76 -28.95 -15.76
C MET A 623 -8.94 -29.35 -16.66
N ASP A 624 -8.63 -29.77 -17.88
CA ASP A 624 -9.56 -29.94 -19.00
C ASP A 624 -10.08 -31.37 -19.20
N GLY A 625 -9.67 -32.30 -18.34
CA GLY A 625 -9.99 -33.73 -18.46
C GLY A 625 -9.08 -34.49 -19.43
N GLU A 626 -8.08 -33.84 -20.03
CA GLU A 626 -7.11 -34.46 -20.95
C GLU A 626 -5.66 -34.29 -20.48
N THR A 627 -5.32 -33.13 -19.92
CA THR A 627 -3.99 -32.77 -19.45
C THR A 627 -3.59 -33.63 -18.24
N ARG A 628 -2.35 -34.13 -18.23
CA ARG A 628 -1.82 -34.98 -17.16
C ARG A 628 -0.75 -34.25 -16.37
N ALA A 629 -0.76 -34.41 -15.05
CA ALA A 629 0.31 -33.91 -14.18
C ALA A 629 1.62 -34.69 -14.41
N SER A 630 2.72 -34.22 -13.81
CA SER A 630 4.05 -34.80 -13.98
C SER A 630 4.17 -36.27 -13.53
N ASP A 631 3.33 -36.71 -12.61
CA ASP A 631 3.23 -38.10 -12.14
C ASP A 631 2.36 -39.01 -13.03
N GLY A 632 1.71 -38.44 -14.05
CA GLY A 632 0.83 -39.12 -14.98
C GLY A 632 -0.65 -39.17 -14.57
N SER A 633 -1.02 -38.66 -13.40
CA SER A 633 -2.41 -38.45 -12.97
C SER A 633 -3.14 -37.46 -13.88
N LEU A 634 -4.47 -37.46 -13.86
CA LEU A 634 -5.25 -36.45 -14.57
C LEU A 634 -5.16 -35.12 -13.79
N LEU A 635 -4.82 -34.02 -14.47
CA LEU A 635 -4.63 -32.73 -13.81
C LEU A 635 -5.97 -32.24 -13.22
N GLY A 636 -6.00 -32.03 -11.90
CA GLY A 636 -7.21 -31.61 -11.17
C GLY A 636 -8.16 -32.75 -10.75
N ASP A 637 -7.81 -34.02 -10.99
CA ASP A 637 -8.49 -35.22 -10.46
C ASP A 637 -7.77 -35.66 -9.18
N LEU A 638 -8.23 -35.11 -8.05
CA LEU A 638 -7.62 -35.21 -6.73
C LEU A 638 -8.07 -36.50 -6.01
N ASP A 639 -9.28 -36.98 -6.27
CA ASP A 639 -9.79 -38.24 -5.70
C ASP A 639 -9.42 -39.49 -6.54
N GLY A 640 -8.91 -39.29 -7.76
CA GLY A 640 -8.44 -40.35 -8.65
C GLY A 640 -9.56 -41.16 -9.30
N ASP A 641 -10.80 -40.66 -9.31
CA ASP A 641 -11.94 -41.34 -9.91
C ASP A 641 -12.04 -41.17 -11.44
N GLY A 642 -11.16 -40.36 -12.03
CA GLY A 642 -11.09 -40.08 -13.46
C GLY A 642 -11.93 -38.87 -13.91
N VAL A 643 -12.46 -38.08 -12.97
CA VAL A 643 -13.21 -36.84 -13.21
C VAL A 643 -12.49 -35.69 -12.53
N VAL A 644 -12.30 -34.58 -13.25
CA VAL A 644 -11.71 -33.37 -12.68
C VAL A 644 -12.60 -32.80 -11.58
N ASP A 645 -12.00 -32.50 -10.42
CA ASP A 645 -12.69 -31.99 -9.23
C ASP A 645 -12.80 -30.46 -9.22
N ILE A 646 -11.79 -29.75 -9.73
CA ILE A 646 -11.66 -28.30 -9.60
C ILE A 646 -11.21 -27.64 -10.92
N GLY A 647 -11.74 -26.45 -11.19
CA GLY A 647 -11.30 -25.64 -12.31
C GLY A 647 -11.70 -26.18 -13.69
N GLY A 648 -10.89 -25.88 -14.69
CA GLY A 648 -11.10 -26.27 -16.08
C GLY A 648 -11.44 -25.11 -17.02
N PRO A 649 -11.50 -25.39 -18.33
CA PRO A 649 -11.56 -24.36 -19.36
C PRO A 649 -12.82 -23.51 -19.34
N ASN A 650 -13.93 -24.02 -18.79
CA ASN A 650 -15.22 -23.32 -18.72
C ASN A 650 -15.67 -23.03 -17.27
N ALA A 651 -14.85 -23.34 -16.27
CA ALA A 651 -15.18 -23.04 -14.87
C ALA A 651 -15.11 -21.53 -14.63
N THR A 652 -15.97 -21.00 -13.77
CA THR A 652 -15.82 -19.61 -13.32
C THR A 652 -14.60 -19.53 -12.40
N LEU A 653 -13.66 -18.65 -12.73
CA LEU A 653 -12.52 -18.30 -11.88
C LEU A 653 -12.70 -16.87 -11.37
N GLY A 654 -12.91 -16.75 -10.07
CA GLY A 654 -12.96 -15.48 -9.36
C GLY A 654 -11.69 -15.22 -8.56
N MET A 655 -11.41 -13.97 -8.21
CA MET A 655 -10.41 -13.63 -7.21
C MET A 655 -10.88 -12.50 -6.31
N TRP A 656 -10.51 -12.53 -5.05
CA TRP A 656 -10.62 -11.38 -4.16
C TRP A 656 -9.47 -11.38 -3.16
N GLY A 657 -9.36 -10.34 -2.36
CA GLY A 657 -8.36 -10.28 -1.30
C GLY A 657 -8.53 -9.00 -0.51
N ILE A 658 -7.99 -9.00 0.71
CA ILE A 658 -8.10 -7.90 1.66
C ILE A 658 -6.74 -7.23 1.80
N SER A 659 -6.69 -5.90 1.95
CA SER A 659 -5.44 -5.16 2.19
C SER A 659 -4.43 -5.37 1.04
N LEU A 660 -3.24 -5.94 1.31
CA LEU A 660 -2.27 -6.34 0.28
C LEU A 660 -2.89 -7.26 -0.79
N GLY A 661 -3.75 -8.20 -0.39
CA GLY A 661 -4.53 -9.01 -1.33
C GLY A 661 -5.52 -8.21 -2.17
N GLY A 662 -6.03 -7.10 -1.64
CA GLY A 662 -6.82 -6.11 -2.37
C GLY A 662 -6.00 -5.36 -3.43
N ILE A 663 -4.76 -4.97 -3.10
CA ILE A 663 -3.82 -4.36 -4.05
C ILE A 663 -3.47 -5.34 -5.19
N VAL A 664 -3.07 -6.57 -4.84
CA VAL A 664 -2.71 -7.63 -5.81
C VAL A 664 -3.88 -7.99 -6.72
N SER A 665 -5.09 -8.16 -6.16
CA SER A 665 -6.29 -8.42 -6.96
C SER A 665 -6.66 -7.22 -7.85
N GLY A 666 -6.42 -5.98 -7.41
CA GLY A 666 -6.55 -4.78 -8.24
C GLY A 666 -5.68 -4.81 -9.50
N ILE A 667 -4.42 -5.27 -9.38
CA ILE A 667 -3.52 -5.46 -10.54
C ILE A 667 -4.05 -6.59 -11.44
N LEU A 668 -4.38 -7.75 -10.85
CA LEU A 668 -4.87 -8.92 -11.57
C LEU A 668 -6.16 -8.66 -12.36
N ALA A 669 -7.03 -7.77 -11.86
CA ALA A 669 -8.26 -7.38 -12.56
C ALA A 669 -8.00 -6.81 -13.97
N GLY A 670 -6.88 -6.11 -14.16
CA GLY A 670 -6.44 -5.61 -15.47
C GLY A 670 -5.43 -6.52 -16.18
N ALA A 671 -4.58 -7.21 -15.42
CA ALA A 671 -3.45 -7.97 -15.95
C ALA A 671 -3.80 -9.41 -16.39
N GLU A 672 -4.80 -10.04 -15.79
CA GLU A 672 -5.12 -11.46 -15.99
C GLU A 672 -6.59 -11.68 -16.42
N PRO A 673 -6.91 -11.48 -17.71
CA PRO A 673 -8.27 -11.58 -18.23
C PRO A 673 -8.79 -13.01 -18.39
N SER A 674 -8.06 -14.03 -17.92
CA SER A 674 -8.60 -15.39 -17.71
C SER A 674 -9.31 -15.53 -16.36
N LEU A 675 -9.34 -14.48 -15.54
CA LEU A 675 -10.29 -14.34 -14.44
C LEU A 675 -11.63 -13.81 -14.96
N ASP A 676 -12.73 -14.42 -14.51
CA ASP A 676 -14.09 -14.02 -14.88
C ASP A 676 -14.58 -12.83 -14.04
N ALA A 677 -14.23 -12.80 -12.75
CA ALA A 677 -14.57 -11.71 -11.85
C ALA A 677 -13.51 -11.50 -10.77
N VAL A 678 -13.33 -10.26 -10.33
CA VAL A 678 -12.38 -9.88 -9.29
C VAL A 678 -13.01 -8.90 -8.30
N SER A 679 -12.68 -9.02 -7.01
CA SER A 679 -13.11 -8.09 -5.97
C SER A 679 -11.93 -7.60 -5.12
N PRO A 680 -11.33 -6.45 -5.46
CA PRO A 680 -10.36 -5.79 -4.60
C PRO A 680 -11.05 -5.22 -3.35
N ASN A 681 -10.79 -5.82 -2.19
CA ASN A 681 -11.40 -5.41 -0.93
C ASN A 681 -10.35 -4.69 -0.08
N ALA A 682 -10.65 -3.47 0.36
CA ALA A 682 -9.66 -2.61 1.03
C ALA A 682 -8.30 -2.55 0.29
N GLY A 683 -8.36 -2.56 -1.04
CA GLY A 683 -7.22 -2.35 -1.94
C GLY A 683 -7.20 -0.91 -2.46
N GLY A 684 -6.02 -0.44 -2.88
CA GLY A 684 -5.83 0.95 -3.25
C GLY A 684 -4.83 1.18 -4.37
N ALA A 685 -5.07 2.22 -5.17
CA ALA A 685 -4.12 2.78 -6.14
C ALA A 685 -3.33 3.95 -5.54
N GLY A 686 -2.26 4.39 -6.21
CA GLY A 686 -1.38 5.44 -5.71
C GLY A 686 -0.56 4.94 -4.53
N LEU A 687 0.35 3.99 -4.79
CA LEU A 687 1.14 3.31 -3.76
C LEU A 687 1.93 4.29 -2.88
N THR A 688 2.46 5.38 -3.46
CA THR A 688 3.09 6.44 -2.64
C THR A 688 2.10 7.21 -1.75
N SER A 689 0.82 7.32 -2.16
CA SER A 689 -0.24 7.91 -1.34
C SER A 689 -0.65 7.01 -0.18
N ILE A 690 -0.56 5.68 -0.34
CA ILE A 690 -0.67 4.71 0.77
C ILE A 690 0.49 4.93 1.74
N SER A 691 1.75 4.98 1.27
CA SER A 691 2.93 5.10 2.13
C SER A 691 2.92 6.33 3.06
N VAL A 692 2.35 7.45 2.61
CA VAL A 692 2.36 8.71 3.39
C VAL A 692 1.11 8.89 4.27
N ARG A 693 0.22 7.90 4.34
CA ARG A 693 -1.04 7.96 5.12
C ARG A 693 -1.38 6.68 5.88
N SER A 694 -0.83 5.56 5.48
CA SER A 694 -1.11 4.27 6.08
C SER A 694 -0.69 4.25 7.55
N LYS A 695 -1.56 3.68 8.38
CA LYS A 695 -1.27 3.25 9.75
C LYS A 695 -1.03 1.74 9.85
N GLU A 696 -0.88 1.05 8.72
CA GLU A 696 -0.53 -0.36 8.70
C GLU A 696 0.83 -0.54 9.35
N ALA A 697 0.94 -1.41 10.35
CA ALA A 697 2.22 -1.66 11.01
C ALA A 697 3.26 -2.08 9.97
N GLY A 698 4.51 -1.59 10.10
CA GLY A 698 5.58 -1.93 9.16
C GLY A 698 5.69 -1.04 7.94
N VAL A 699 4.60 -0.47 7.41
CA VAL A 699 4.71 0.50 6.30
C VAL A 699 5.43 1.78 6.76
N PRO A 700 5.02 2.44 7.87
CA PRO A 700 5.76 3.59 8.38
C PRO A 700 7.21 3.22 8.77
N ASP A 701 7.42 2.04 9.34
CA ASP A 701 8.73 1.58 9.83
C ASP A 701 9.73 1.29 8.71
N SER A 702 9.36 0.53 7.67
CA SER A 702 10.27 0.13 6.59
C SER A 702 10.32 1.11 5.42
N VAL A 703 9.32 1.99 5.27
CA VAL A 703 9.28 2.97 4.17
C VAL A 703 9.63 4.36 4.67
N VAL A 704 8.91 4.86 5.68
CA VAL A 704 9.07 6.26 6.12
C VAL A 704 10.34 6.42 6.94
N LEU A 705 10.67 5.50 7.86
CA LEU A 705 11.87 5.64 8.70
C LEU A 705 13.16 5.73 7.88
N PRO A 706 13.44 4.88 6.86
CA PRO A 706 14.66 5.01 6.07
C PRO A 706 14.63 6.24 5.14
N MET A 707 13.46 6.77 4.77
CA MET A 707 13.38 8.01 3.99
C MET A 707 13.91 9.22 4.78
N ILE A 708 13.59 9.32 6.08
CA ILE A 708 13.97 10.48 6.92
C ILE A 708 15.16 10.20 7.85
N GLY A 709 15.47 8.92 8.07
CA GLY A 709 16.59 8.42 8.88
C GLY A 709 17.84 8.10 8.07
N PRO A 710 18.83 7.42 8.68
CA PRO A 710 18.85 6.90 10.05
C PRO A 710 19.00 8.01 11.10
N PHE A 711 18.56 7.74 12.35
CA PHE A 711 18.57 8.74 13.42
C PHE A 711 19.55 8.43 14.55
N ILE A 712 20.21 9.47 15.04
CA ILE A 712 20.80 9.51 16.38
C ILE A 712 19.95 10.43 17.26
N ALA A 713 19.59 9.92 18.44
CA ALA A 713 18.83 10.64 19.43
C ALA A 713 19.57 10.72 20.74
N GLY A 714 19.24 11.75 21.53
CA GLY A 714 19.77 11.91 22.87
C GLY A 714 18.74 12.44 23.84
N CYS A 715 18.90 12.01 25.08
CA CYS A 715 17.89 12.19 26.10
C CYS A 715 18.54 12.46 27.46
N LEU A 716 18.19 13.60 28.07
CA LEU A 716 18.57 13.95 29.43
C LEU A 716 17.51 13.48 30.42
N PRO A 717 17.92 13.00 31.61
CA PRO A 717 16.99 12.71 32.68
C PRO A 717 16.15 13.94 33.03
N THR A 718 14.84 13.75 33.06
CA THR A 718 13.84 14.78 33.33
C THR A 718 13.15 14.54 34.67
N ASP A 719 12.36 15.49 35.14
CA ASP A 719 11.33 15.22 36.15
C ASP A 719 10.04 14.74 35.46
N SER A 720 8.94 14.64 36.22
CA SER A 720 7.64 14.23 35.68
C SER A 720 6.99 15.25 34.74
N HIS A 721 7.63 16.41 34.52
CA HIS A 721 7.13 17.50 33.67
C HIS A 721 8.00 17.69 32.41
N ASP A 722 8.81 16.69 32.04
CA ASP A 722 9.80 16.79 30.96
C ASP A 722 10.82 17.93 31.13
N VAL A 723 11.07 18.36 32.36
CA VAL A 723 12.11 19.36 32.65
C VAL A 723 13.41 18.66 33.01
N PRO A 724 14.54 18.93 32.33
CA PRO A 724 15.83 18.33 32.67
C PRO A 724 16.23 18.61 34.12
N VAL A 725 16.54 17.56 34.88
CA VAL A 725 16.93 17.71 36.30
C VAL A 725 18.36 18.21 36.46
N GLU A 726 18.64 18.90 37.58
CA GLU A 726 19.97 19.44 37.86
C GLU A 726 21.06 18.35 37.86
N ALA A 727 22.24 18.70 37.37
CA ALA A 727 23.38 17.81 37.27
C ALA A 727 23.70 17.09 38.59
N GLY A 728 23.79 15.75 38.56
CA GLY A 728 24.04 14.89 39.72
C GLY A 728 22.81 14.53 40.55
N THR A 729 21.62 14.99 40.17
CA THR A 729 20.34 14.59 40.79
C THR A 729 19.87 13.27 40.19
N SER A 730 19.38 12.36 41.02
CA SER A 730 18.77 11.11 40.56
C SER A 730 17.35 11.38 40.03
N SER A 731 17.00 10.82 38.89
CA SER A 731 15.62 10.78 38.40
C SER A 731 15.22 9.37 38.01
N ASP A 732 13.95 9.05 38.20
CA ASP A 732 13.34 7.82 37.67
C ASP A 732 12.68 8.06 36.29
N HIS A 733 12.68 9.31 35.80
CA HIS A 733 12.11 9.71 34.52
C HIS A 733 13.21 10.08 33.53
N ASP A 734 13.01 9.67 32.30
CA ASP A 734 13.85 9.96 31.15
C ASP A 734 13.04 9.69 29.87
N CYS A 735 13.27 10.46 28.82
CA CYS A 735 12.61 10.32 27.52
C CYS A 735 12.95 9.02 26.74
N LEU A 736 13.94 8.22 27.17
CA LEU A 736 14.19 6.87 26.62
C LEU A 736 13.64 5.74 27.53
N SER A 737 12.95 6.07 28.63
CA SER A 737 12.39 5.07 29.53
C SER A 737 11.28 4.24 28.86
N GLY A 738 11.32 2.92 29.01
CA GLY A 738 10.39 1.99 28.36
C GLY A 738 10.67 1.71 26.87
N GLN A 739 11.62 2.43 26.27
CA GLN A 739 12.03 2.27 24.87
C GLN A 739 13.52 1.87 24.74
N GLY A 740 14.35 2.15 25.75
CA GLY A 740 15.78 1.82 25.78
C GLY A 740 16.15 0.58 26.61
N ASP A 741 17.38 0.10 26.41
CA ASP A 741 17.95 -1.11 27.03
C ASP A 741 18.26 -0.98 28.54
N VAL A 742 18.26 0.23 29.10
CA VAL A 742 18.64 0.50 30.51
C VAL A 742 17.47 1.07 31.31
N GLU A 743 17.14 0.38 32.40
CA GLU A 743 16.20 0.88 33.42
C GLU A 743 16.89 1.80 34.45
N GLY A 744 16.13 2.76 34.98
CA GLY A 744 16.59 3.76 35.94
C GLY A 744 17.04 3.20 37.31
N PRO A 745 17.54 4.06 38.22
CA PRO A 745 17.51 5.53 38.17
C PRO A 745 18.62 6.16 37.34
N TYR A 746 18.31 7.29 36.71
CA TYR A 746 19.20 8.07 35.84
C TYR A 746 19.80 9.28 36.56
N THR A 747 20.96 9.77 36.10
CA THR A 747 21.68 10.88 36.74
C THR A 747 21.61 12.14 35.88
N GLY A 748 21.02 13.22 36.42
CA GLY A 748 20.93 14.53 35.78
C GLY A 748 22.28 15.03 35.26
N GLY A 749 22.25 15.71 34.11
CA GLY A 749 23.44 16.17 33.39
C GLY A 749 24.24 15.05 32.71
N THR A 750 23.68 13.84 32.63
CA THR A 750 24.19 12.70 31.86
C THR A 750 23.18 12.36 30.76
N MET A 751 23.47 12.73 29.53
CA MET A 751 22.62 12.46 28.38
C MET A 751 22.85 11.04 27.88
N ARG A 752 21.80 10.24 27.76
CA ARG A 752 21.83 8.95 27.07
C ARG A 752 21.73 9.18 25.57
N LEU A 753 22.40 8.33 24.80
CA LEU A 753 22.42 8.38 23.34
C LEU A 753 21.93 7.05 22.78
N ALA A 754 21.11 7.11 21.74
CA ALA A 754 20.58 5.94 21.06
C ALA A 754 20.54 6.15 19.54
N LEU A 755 20.56 5.04 18.80
CA LEU A 755 20.24 5.01 17.38
C LEU A 755 18.83 4.45 17.20
N PHE A 756 18.08 5.01 16.26
CA PHE A 756 16.79 4.45 15.84
C PHE A 756 16.95 3.78 14.48
N GLY A 757 16.23 2.68 14.31
CA GLY A 757 16.07 2.00 13.04
C GLY A 757 14.89 1.05 13.06
N HIS A 758 14.75 0.21 12.04
CA HIS A 758 13.75 -0.85 11.99
C HIS A 758 14.40 -2.24 11.97
N ASP A 759 13.90 -3.13 12.81
CA ASP A 759 14.28 -4.54 12.85
C ASP A 759 13.23 -5.33 12.03
N ASP A 760 13.30 -5.14 10.71
CA ASP A 760 12.39 -5.69 9.70
C ASP A 760 10.93 -5.30 9.94
N ALA A 761 10.60 -4.08 9.51
CA ALA A 761 9.27 -3.49 9.67
C ALA A 761 8.82 -3.28 11.13
N ARG A 762 9.76 -3.29 12.08
CA ARG A 762 9.51 -3.01 13.50
C ARG A 762 10.44 -1.92 14.01
N PHE A 763 9.91 -0.77 14.37
CA PHE A 763 10.71 0.29 15.01
C PHE A 763 11.51 -0.24 16.20
N THR A 764 12.77 0.20 16.30
CA THR A 764 13.66 -0.22 17.38
C THR A 764 14.59 0.90 17.81
N VAL A 765 14.95 0.87 19.09
CA VAL A 765 15.90 1.80 19.71
C VAL A 765 17.08 0.99 20.24
N ARG A 766 18.30 1.44 19.95
CA ARG A 766 19.54 0.80 20.44
C ARG A 766 20.39 1.83 21.17
N GLU A 767 20.59 1.63 22.48
CA GLU A 767 21.42 2.55 23.26
C GLU A 767 22.90 2.37 22.93
N ILE A 768 23.58 3.47 22.58
CA ILE A 768 24.99 3.44 22.14
C ILE A 768 25.95 3.99 23.20
N GLY A 769 25.46 4.76 24.18
CA GLY A 769 26.31 5.36 25.21
C GLY A 769 25.66 6.48 26.02
N ALA A 770 26.47 7.20 26.81
CA ALA A 770 26.03 8.34 27.59
C ALA A 770 27.12 9.41 27.82
N VAL A 771 26.74 10.67 27.72
CA VAL A 771 27.65 11.84 27.79
C VAL A 771 27.32 12.72 28.99
N THR A 772 28.32 13.03 29.81
CA THR A 772 28.16 13.91 30.99
C THR A 772 28.54 15.36 30.68
N GLY A 773 27.93 16.32 31.39
CA GLY A 773 28.29 17.74 31.32
C GLY A 773 27.63 18.52 30.18
N VAL A 774 26.58 17.95 29.59
CA VAL A 774 25.73 18.56 28.56
C VAL A 774 24.40 19.03 29.17
N GLY A 775 23.74 19.98 28.51
CA GLY A 775 22.45 20.52 28.95
C GLY A 775 21.72 21.21 27.81
N SER A 776 20.46 21.59 28.05
CA SER A 776 19.65 22.32 27.07
C SER A 776 20.35 23.57 26.51
N GLY A 777 20.18 23.79 25.22
CA GLY A 777 20.83 24.84 24.43
C GLY A 777 22.24 24.51 23.93
N ASP A 778 22.83 23.38 24.32
CA ASP A 778 24.09 22.95 23.70
C ASP A 778 23.90 22.61 22.22
N ARG A 779 24.87 23.02 21.40
CA ARG A 779 24.82 22.83 19.95
C ARG A 779 25.36 21.46 19.57
N LEU A 780 24.64 20.81 18.68
CA LEU A 780 24.92 19.49 18.14
C LEU A 780 25.37 19.63 16.68
N PHE A 781 26.41 18.89 16.31
CA PHE A 781 26.88 18.75 14.93
C PHE A 781 27.12 17.28 14.65
N LEU A 782 26.30 16.70 13.78
CA LEU A 782 26.41 15.34 13.29
C LEU A 782 27.11 15.37 11.93
N GLU A 783 28.10 14.50 11.75
CA GLU A 783 28.86 14.35 10.51
C GLU A 783 28.91 12.87 10.14
N ASN A 784 28.46 12.53 8.94
CA ASN A 784 28.84 11.26 8.30
C ASN A 784 30.27 11.44 7.75
N LEU A 785 31.21 10.67 8.31
CA LEU A 785 32.64 10.81 8.04
C LEU A 785 33.05 10.28 6.66
N ASP A 786 32.14 9.58 5.99
CA ASP A 786 32.42 8.78 4.81
C ASP A 786 31.86 9.42 3.54
N ASN A 787 30.65 9.98 3.59
CA ASN A 787 30.07 10.76 2.50
C ASN A 787 30.10 12.28 2.73
N GLY A 788 30.43 12.74 3.94
CA GLY A 788 30.55 14.16 4.30
C GLY A 788 29.22 14.90 4.53
N GLN A 789 28.09 14.18 4.61
CA GLN A 789 26.80 14.76 5.00
C GLN A 789 26.83 15.24 6.44
N THR A 790 26.11 16.32 6.72
CA THR A 790 26.12 16.95 8.04
C THR A 790 24.74 17.45 8.43
N ALA A 791 24.42 17.35 9.71
CA ALA A 791 23.24 17.96 10.30
C ALA A 791 23.60 18.73 11.58
N THR A 792 22.85 19.78 11.87
CA THR A 792 23.02 20.62 13.06
C THR A 792 21.70 20.80 13.77
N SER A 793 21.74 20.80 15.10
CA SER A 793 20.59 21.14 15.94
C SER A 793 21.11 21.60 17.32
N GLU A 794 20.22 21.75 18.29
CA GLU A 794 20.54 21.99 19.70
C GLU A 794 19.74 21.07 20.62
N ILE A 795 20.24 20.88 21.84
CA ILE A 795 19.50 20.13 22.85
C ILE A 795 18.29 20.98 23.27
N GLY A 796 17.08 20.50 22.98
CA GLY A 796 15.85 21.23 23.23
C GLY A 796 15.61 21.52 24.72
N PRO A 797 14.60 22.37 25.03
CA PRO A 797 14.26 22.72 26.41
C PRO A 797 13.73 21.53 27.22
N ARG A 798 13.23 20.47 26.56
CA ARG A 798 12.88 19.16 27.15
C ARG A 798 14.08 18.24 27.40
N GLY A 799 15.29 18.70 27.06
CA GLY A 799 16.53 17.94 27.25
C GLY A 799 16.76 16.82 26.23
N ARG A 800 16.07 16.89 25.09
CA ARG A 800 16.06 15.83 24.08
C ARG A 800 16.47 16.37 22.71
N PHE A 801 16.97 15.52 21.83
CA PHE A 801 17.25 15.84 20.42
C PHE A 801 17.11 14.61 19.54
N ARG A 802 16.93 14.85 18.24
CA ARG A 802 17.01 13.85 17.17
C ARG A 802 17.68 14.50 15.96
N LEU A 803 18.59 13.78 15.32
CA LEU A 803 19.30 14.20 14.11
C LEU A 803 19.43 13.03 13.15
N SER A 804 19.31 13.28 11.86
CA SER A 804 19.64 12.32 10.80
C SER A 804 20.66 12.90 9.82
N VAL A 805 21.41 12.00 9.18
CA VAL A 805 22.24 12.29 8.02
C VAL A 805 22.10 11.11 7.07
N ALA A 806 22.08 11.39 5.77
CA ALA A 806 22.05 10.32 4.78
C ALA A 806 23.28 9.41 4.93
N ALA A 807 23.08 8.10 4.97
CA ALA A 807 24.13 7.14 5.29
C ALA A 807 23.88 5.77 4.67
N ASP A 808 24.97 5.06 4.38
CA ASP A 808 24.97 3.70 3.83
C ASP A 808 25.23 2.68 4.94
N ALA A 809 24.53 1.55 4.89
CA ALA A 809 24.80 0.36 5.71
C ALA A 809 24.39 -0.88 4.93
N PHE A 810 25.13 -1.97 5.12
CA PHE A 810 24.74 -3.27 4.59
C PHE A 810 23.45 -3.74 5.26
N ASP A 811 22.58 -4.42 4.53
CA ASP A 811 21.46 -5.15 5.14
C ASP A 811 21.96 -6.33 6.00
N ALA A 812 21.05 -7.03 6.69
CA ALA A 812 21.44 -8.14 7.55
C ALA A 812 22.13 -9.27 6.77
N ILE A 813 21.66 -9.61 5.57
CA ILE A 813 22.15 -10.72 4.76
C ILE A 813 23.53 -10.40 4.17
N GLU A 814 23.72 -9.18 3.66
CA GLU A 814 25.02 -8.67 3.24
C GLU A 814 26.03 -8.69 4.40
N ARG A 815 25.61 -8.32 5.62
CA ARG A 815 26.47 -8.42 6.81
C ARG A 815 26.86 -9.85 7.11
N ARG A 816 25.94 -10.82 7.01
CA ARG A 816 26.28 -12.25 7.19
C ARG A 816 27.39 -12.67 6.25
N ALA A 817 27.26 -12.33 4.96
CA ALA A 817 28.25 -12.64 3.95
C ALA A 817 29.60 -11.97 4.23
N ALA A 818 29.58 -10.68 4.60
CA ALA A 818 30.77 -9.90 4.93
C ALA A 818 31.51 -10.40 6.19
N LEU A 819 30.75 -10.84 7.21
CA LEU A 819 31.27 -11.38 8.46
C LEU A 819 31.68 -12.85 8.36
N GLY A 820 31.33 -13.52 7.25
CA GLY A 820 31.63 -14.93 7.01
C GLY A 820 30.83 -15.87 7.92
N MET A 821 29.61 -15.47 8.26
CA MET A 821 28.69 -16.25 9.09
C MET A 821 28.26 -17.53 8.37
N SER A 822 28.09 -18.60 9.14
CA SER A 822 27.56 -19.87 8.65
C SER A 822 26.05 -20.00 8.85
N ASP A 823 25.39 -20.89 8.10
CA ASP A 823 23.95 -21.16 8.30
C ASP A 823 23.66 -21.56 9.76
N GLY A 824 22.66 -20.90 10.37
CA GLY A 824 22.28 -21.08 11.79
C GLY A 824 23.15 -20.31 12.80
N GLU A 825 24.19 -19.59 12.36
CA GLU A 825 24.87 -18.60 13.19
C GLU A 825 23.99 -17.34 13.26
N LEU A 826 23.58 -16.95 14.48
CA LEU A 826 22.60 -15.88 14.70
C LEU A 826 23.25 -14.52 14.98
N ASP A 827 24.53 -14.48 15.31
CA ASP A 827 25.22 -13.24 15.66
C ASP A 827 26.72 -13.35 15.42
N ALA A 828 27.33 -12.25 14.98
CA ALA A 828 28.77 -12.12 14.83
C ALA A 828 29.27 -10.74 15.26
N VAL A 829 30.45 -10.70 15.88
CA VAL A 829 31.07 -9.44 16.30
C VAL A 829 31.74 -8.76 15.09
N ALA A 830 31.31 -7.54 14.79
CA ALA A 830 31.89 -6.74 13.72
C ALA A 830 33.37 -6.39 14.01
N PRO A 831 34.31 -6.72 13.12
CA PRO A 831 35.70 -6.28 13.26
C PRO A 831 35.84 -4.76 13.08
N ASP A 832 36.66 -4.11 13.91
CA ASP A 832 36.89 -2.65 13.84
C ASP A 832 37.41 -2.15 12.46
N ASP A 833 38.03 -3.03 11.67
CA ASP A 833 38.59 -2.72 10.35
C ASP A 833 37.72 -3.17 9.18
N LEU A 834 36.56 -3.78 9.46
CA LEU A 834 35.58 -4.16 8.45
C LEU A 834 34.57 -3.02 8.26
N TRP A 835 34.38 -2.62 7.01
CA TRP A 835 33.47 -1.55 6.66
C TRP A 835 32.17 -2.16 6.12
N ILE A 836 31.15 -2.18 6.97
CA ILE A 836 29.79 -2.66 6.66
C ILE A 836 28.73 -1.57 6.86
N ALA A 837 29.15 -0.37 7.28
CA ALA A 837 28.29 0.80 7.46
C ALA A 837 29.12 2.08 7.55
N ASP A 838 28.50 3.22 7.24
CA ASP A 838 29.09 4.53 7.36
C ASP A 838 29.33 4.94 8.81
N ARG A 839 30.49 5.56 9.05
CA ARG A 839 30.92 6.06 10.35
C ARG A 839 30.37 7.44 10.58
N ILE A 840 29.86 7.66 11.79
CA ILE A 840 29.28 8.94 12.19
C ILE A 840 30.02 9.53 13.39
N ARG A 841 30.03 10.86 13.47
CA ARG A 841 30.54 11.61 14.62
C ARG A 841 29.51 12.63 15.08
N LEU A 842 29.17 12.58 16.35
CA LEU A 842 28.43 13.64 17.03
C LEU A 842 29.39 14.53 17.83
N THR A 843 29.31 15.84 17.62
CA THR A 843 30.07 16.85 18.36
C THR A 843 29.12 17.77 19.12
N ILE A 844 29.38 17.95 20.42
CA ILE A 844 28.57 18.80 21.30
C ILE A 844 29.39 20.00 21.75
N THR A 845 28.86 21.21 21.58
CA THR A 845 29.56 22.46 21.92
C THR A 845 28.69 23.41 22.74
N ASP A 846 29.35 24.18 23.61
CA ASP A 846 28.70 25.25 24.36
C ASP A 846 28.28 26.39 23.42
N PRO A 847 27.01 26.84 23.45
CA PRO A 847 26.47 27.77 22.46
C PRO A 847 27.06 29.18 22.59
N THR A 848 27.58 29.54 23.77
CA THR A 848 28.06 30.89 24.08
C THR A 848 29.56 31.02 23.82
N THR A 849 30.33 30.02 24.26
CA THR A 849 31.78 30.03 24.22
C THR A 849 32.36 29.31 23.00
N GLY A 850 31.56 28.45 22.35
CA GLY A 850 32.02 27.53 21.30
C GLY A 850 32.98 26.46 21.84
N ALA A 851 33.02 26.25 23.16
CA ALA A 851 33.87 25.25 23.77
C ALA A 851 33.35 23.84 23.45
N LEU A 852 34.24 22.96 23.01
CA LEU A 852 33.94 21.54 22.83
C LEU A 852 33.62 20.90 24.18
N LYS A 853 32.43 20.31 24.30
CA LYS A 853 31.98 19.56 25.48
C LYS A 853 32.21 18.06 25.31
N ALA A 854 31.82 17.51 24.16
CA ALA A 854 31.97 16.09 23.86
C ALA A 854 32.16 15.82 22.37
N THR A 855 32.83 14.72 22.07
CA THR A 855 32.90 14.09 20.74
C THR A 855 32.58 12.62 20.93
N ILE A 856 31.61 12.12 20.17
CA ILE A 856 31.15 10.74 20.20
C ILE A 856 31.39 10.19 18.80
N ASP A 857 32.38 9.31 18.67
CA ASP A 857 32.76 8.62 17.44
C ASP A 857 33.10 7.14 17.67
N THR A 858 32.72 6.60 18.84
CA THR A 858 32.83 5.19 19.20
C THR A 858 31.60 4.73 19.98
N PHE A 859 31.20 3.47 19.85
CA PHE A 859 30.22 2.86 20.76
C PHE A 859 30.78 2.83 22.19
N GLU A 860 29.99 3.19 23.20
CA GLU A 860 30.43 3.14 24.61
C GLU A 860 30.05 1.84 25.32
N ARG A 861 29.29 0.99 24.64
CA ARG A 861 28.85 -0.34 25.07
C ARG A 861 28.71 -1.27 23.87
N ASP A 862 28.54 -2.55 24.15
CA ASP A 862 28.21 -3.52 23.12
C ASP A 862 26.77 -3.27 22.64
N VAL A 863 26.57 -3.24 21.33
CA VAL A 863 25.27 -3.03 20.68
C VAL A 863 25.05 -4.15 19.67
N SER A 864 23.90 -4.82 19.73
CA SER A 864 23.53 -5.88 18.79
C SER A 864 22.30 -5.44 17.98
N PHE A 865 22.36 -5.63 16.67
CA PHE A 865 21.28 -5.31 15.74
C PHE A 865 21.42 -6.16 14.47
N GLN A 866 20.33 -6.80 14.04
CA GLN A 866 20.25 -7.65 12.85
C GLN A 866 21.44 -8.61 12.69
N GLY A 867 21.64 -9.51 13.66
CA GLY A 867 22.71 -10.51 13.68
C GLY A 867 24.15 -9.99 13.72
N THR A 868 24.34 -8.71 14.02
CA THR A 868 25.67 -8.09 14.16
C THR A 868 25.83 -7.41 15.51
N THR A 869 26.98 -7.65 16.16
CA THR A 869 27.36 -7.00 17.41
C THR A 869 28.56 -6.07 17.24
N TRP A 870 28.37 -4.78 17.50
CA TRP A 870 29.42 -3.77 17.59
C TRP A 870 29.93 -3.68 19.03
N SER A 871 31.23 -3.91 19.22
CA SER A 871 31.84 -3.91 20.57
C SER A 871 32.01 -2.50 21.13
N ALA A 872 31.95 -2.37 22.45
CA ALA A 872 32.33 -1.15 23.15
C ALA A 872 33.75 -0.70 22.77
N GLY A 873 33.89 0.55 22.34
CA GLY A 873 35.14 1.17 21.90
C GLY A 873 35.43 1.03 20.41
N SER A 874 34.62 0.28 19.65
CA SER A 874 34.68 0.25 18.18
C SER A 874 34.15 1.57 17.59
N PRO A 875 34.53 1.94 16.35
CA PRO A 875 34.02 3.14 15.68
C PRO A 875 32.48 3.17 15.66
N LEU A 876 31.90 4.34 15.92
CA LEU A 876 30.45 4.52 15.83
C LEU A 876 30.02 4.55 14.35
N VAL A 877 29.08 3.69 14.00
CA VAL A 877 28.48 3.62 12.67
C VAL A 877 26.96 3.74 12.76
N VAL A 878 26.31 4.03 11.63
CA VAL A 878 24.86 3.82 11.51
C VAL A 878 24.52 2.33 11.55
N LEU A 879 23.31 1.99 12.01
CA LEU A 879 22.84 0.60 12.09
C LEU A 879 22.04 0.17 10.86
N GLU A 880 21.56 1.10 10.05
CA GLU A 880 20.80 0.87 8.82
C GLU A 880 21.10 1.99 7.84
N GLU A 881 20.81 1.77 6.56
CA GLU A 881 20.89 2.80 5.54
C GLU A 881 19.67 3.73 5.59
N GLY A 882 19.80 4.93 5.03
CA GLY A 882 18.67 5.84 4.91
C GLY A 882 19.01 7.14 4.20
N LEU A 883 17.99 7.74 3.59
CA LEU A 883 18.08 8.89 2.68
C LEU A 883 18.27 10.21 3.41
N GLY A 884 17.93 10.27 4.71
CA GLY A 884 18.16 11.44 5.57
C GLY A 884 17.38 12.69 5.15
N PHE A 885 16.23 12.56 4.49
CA PHE A 885 15.41 13.71 4.16
C PHE A 885 14.82 14.36 5.42
N ALA A 886 14.73 15.69 5.43
CA ALA A 886 13.97 16.40 6.46
C ALA A 886 12.47 16.23 6.23
N ARG A 887 11.72 16.02 7.32
CA ARG A 887 10.25 16.03 7.31
C ARG A 887 9.74 17.40 6.86
N ASN A 888 8.54 17.46 6.26
CA ASN A 888 7.89 18.68 5.74
C ASN A 888 8.69 19.48 4.67
N HIS A 889 9.94 19.10 4.39
CA HIS A 889 10.84 19.80 3.48
C HIS A 889 10.47 19.57 1.99
N PRO A 890 10.69 20.56 1.10
CA PRO A 890 10.44 20.42 -0.32
C PRO A 890 11.09 19.22 -1.01
N ASP A 891 12.30 18.85 -0.58
CA ASP A 891 13.04 17.72 -1.16
C ASP A 891 12.36 16.36 -0.90
N LEU A 892 11.81 16.16 0.31
CA LEU A 892 11.06 14.93 0.63
C LEU A 892 9.83 14.78 -0.26
N ARG A 893 9.07 15.87 -0.44
CA ARG A 893 7.87 15.87 -1.30
C ARG A 893 8.21 15.65 -2.77
N ARG A 894 9.31 16.22 -3.22
CA ARG A 894 9.84 15.99 -4.55
C ARG A 894 10.24 14.53 -4.76
N PHE A 895 10.91 13.92 -3.78
CA PHE A 895 11.24 12.50 -3.80
C PHE A 895 9.98 11.63 -3.89
N ILE A 896 8.97 11.87 -3.04
CA ILE A 896 7.69 11.13 -3.06
C ILE A 896 7.01 11.23 -4.44
N GLY A 897 7.00 12.42 -5.05
CA GLY A 897 6.45 12.59 -6.39
C GLY A 897 7.20 11.78 -7.47
N ILE A 898 8.53 11.73 -7.37
CA ILE A 898 9.36 10.93 -8.28
C ILE A 898 9.18 9.43 -8.04
N ALA A 899 9.05 9.01 -6.78
CA ALA A 899 8.91 7.62 -6.39
C ALA A 899 7.70 6.95 -7.04
N GLN A 900 6.59 7.69 -7.23
CA GLN A 900 5.42 7.16 -7.93
C GLN A 900 5.72 6.76 -9.38
N HIS A 901 6.68 7.42 -10.07
CA HIS A 901 7.08 6.97 -11.41
C HIS A 901 7.74 5.58 -11.38
N ALA A 902 8.56 5.29 -10.37
CA ALA A 902 9.23 3.98 -10.25
C ALA A 902 8.23 2.85 -10.01
N ILE A 903 7.29 3.08 -9.09
CA ILE A 903 6.35 2.07 -8.61
C ILE A 903 5.12 1.89 -9.54
N ASP A 904 4.85 2.84 -10.43
CA ASP A 904 3.71 2.83 -11.37
C ASP A 904 3.42 1.49 -12.06
N PRO A 905 4.42 0.70 -12.52
CA PRO A 905 4.19 -0.63 -13.13
C PRO A 905 3.47 -1.64 -12.23
N ALA A 906 3.52 -1.44 -10.92
CA ALA A 906 2.85 -2.25 -9.90
C ALA A 906 1.66 -1.53 -9.25
N ASP A 907 1.30 -0.34 -9.70
CA ASP A 907 0.19 0.43 -9.12
C ASP A 907 -1.15 -0.03 -9.70
N PRO A 908 -2.14 -0.44 -8.88
CA PRO A 908 -3.47 -0.82 -9.36
C PRO A 908 -4.15 0.25 -10.21
N GLY A 909 -3.83 1.53 -10.02
CA GLY A 909 -4.34 2.64 -10.82
C GLY A 909 -3.94 2.54 -12.30
N ALA A 910 -2.69 2.15 -12.58
CA ALA A 910 -2.20 1.94 -13.94
C ALA A 910 -2.85 0.72 -14.61
N TRP A 911 -3.24 -0.29 -13.83
CA TRP A 911 -3.89 -1.51 -14.34
C TRP A 911 -5.41 -1.39 -14.49
N ALA A 912 -6.06 -0.51 -13.72
CA ALA A 912 -7.50 -0.35 -13.71
C ALA A 912 -8.09 0.08 -15.08
N VAL A 913 -7.33 0.82 -15.89
CA VAL A 913 -7.78 1.19 -17.26
C VAL A 913 -7.95 -0.02 -18.17
N HIS A 914 -7.17 -1.08 -17.95
CA HIS A 914 -7.23 -2.33 -18.73
C HIS A 914 -8.44 -3.21 -18.39
N ILE A 915 -9.23 -2.85 -17.37
CA ILE A 915 -10.47 -3.55 -17.02
C ILE A 915 -11.54 -3.32 -18.10
N ARG A 916 -11.57 -2.12 -18.68
CA ARG A 916 -12.63 -1.71 -19.63
C ARG A 916 -12.14 -0.79 -20.76
N ALA A 917 -11.41 0.27 -20.44
CA ALA A 917 -11.10 1.33 -21.40
C ALA A 917 -10.09 0.86 -22.45
N ASP A 918 -9.06 0.13 -22.01
CA ASP A 918 -8.00 -0.39 -22.88
C ASP A 918 -7.63 -1.84 -22.55
N PRO A 919 -8.49 -2.84 -22.81
CA PRO A 919 -8.21 -4.21 -22.38
C PRO A 919 -6.97 -4.84 -23.03
N VAL A 920 -6.17 -5.55 -22.24
CA VAL A 920 -4.95 -6.24 -22.71
C VAL A 920 -5.24 -7.25 -23.84
N ASP A 921 -4.35 -7.31 -24.84
CA ASP A 921 -4.46 -8.29 -25.93
C ASP A 921 -4.11 -9.71 -25.44
N VAL A 922 -5.12 -10.58 -25.47
CA VAL A 922 -4.97 -12.00 -25.11
C VAL A 922 -5.42 -12.94 -26.24
N SER A 923 -5.28 -12.49 -27.48
CA SER A 923 -5.52 -13.34 -28.67
C SER A 923 -4.70 -14.64 -28.73
N TYR A 924 -3.66 -14.74 -27.89
CA TYR A 924 -2.81 -15.92 -27.73
C TYR A 924 -3.32 -16.93 -26.69
N ASP A 925 -4.25 -16.52 -25.82
CA ASP A 925 -4.77 -17.37 -24.75
C ASP A 925 -5.98 -18.17 -25.28
N PRO A 926 -5.94 -19.53 -25.25
CA PRO A 926 -7.02 -20.34 -25.79
C PRO A 926 -8.29 -20.39 -24.91
N PHE A 927 -8.23 -19.90 -23.67
CA PHE A 927 -9.34 -20.00 -22.71
C PHE A 927 -10.14 -18.70 -22.57
N THR A 928 -9.64 -17.59 -23.13
CA THR A 928 -10.30 -16.29 -22.99
C THR A 928 -10.38 -15.54 -24.31
N THR A 929 -11.28 -14.56 -24.33
CA THR A 929 -11.32 -13.47 -25.30
C THR A 929 -11.17 -12.19 -24.48
N GLY A 930 -10.17 -11.35 -24.74
CA GLY A 930 -9.78 -10.24 -23.84
C GLY A 930 -10.90 -9.29 -23.39
N GLY A 931 -10.65 -8.58 -22.27
CA GLY A 931 -11.59 -7.60 -21.69
C GLY A 931 -12.77 -8.18 -20.91
N ASN A 932 -12.62 -9.39 -20.38
CA ASN A 932 -13.73 -10.13 -19.77
C ASN A 932 -13.79 -10.14 -18.25
N THR A 933 -12.78 -9.66 -17.53
CA THR A 933 -12.83 -9.62 -16.06
C THR A 933 -13.79 -8.56 -15.56
N ARG A 934 -14.80 -8.97 -14.79
CA ARG A 934 -15.73 -8.07 -14.11
C ARG A 934 -15.17 -7.68 -12.75
N VAL A 935 -15.29 -6.41 -12.36
CA VAL A 935 -14.74 -5.94 -11.08
C VAL A 935 -15.83 -5.49 -10.10
N LEU A 936 -15.73 -5.95 -8.86
CA LEU A 936 -16.38 -5.36 -7.69
C LEU A 936 -15.32 -4.60 -6.89
N MET A 937 -15.23 -3.29 -7.06
CA MET A 937 -14.32 -2.49 -6.23
C MET A 937 -14.97 -2.20 -4.88
N MET A 938 -14.31 -2.63 -3.82
CA MET A 938 -14.83 -2.55 -2.46
C MET A 938 -13.81 -1.99 -1.47
N PRO A 939 -13.40 -0.71 -1.59
CA PRO A 939 -12.80 -0.01 -0.45
C PRO A 939 -13.75 -0.04 0.75
N THR A 940 -13.24 0.06 1.97
CA THR A 940 -14.04 0.10 3.20
C THR A 940 -14.06 1.51 3.77
N ALA A 941 -15.21 1.97 4.24
CA ALA A 941 -15.32 3.33 4.78
C ALA A 941 -14.50 3.44 6.07
N GLY A 942 -13.74 4.53 6.20
CA GLY A 942 -12.95 4.82 7.40
C GLY A 942 -11.68 4.00 7.59
N ASP A 943 -11.25 3.25 6.57
CA ASP A 943 -9.98 2.50 6.59
C ASP A 943 -8.78 3.44 6.78
N LYS A 944 -7.91 3.14 7.75
CA LYS A 944 -6.70 3.93 8.05
C LYS A 944 -5.41 3.25 7.63
N GLN A 945 -5.47 2.00 7.20
CA GLN A 945 -4.35 1.20 6.75
C GLN A 945 -4.24 1.28 5.22
N VAL A 946 -5.36 1.10 4.49
CA VAL A 946 -5.47 1.38 3.05
C VAL A 946 -6.57 2.43 2.82
N PRO A 947 -6.21 3.72 2.77
CA PRO A 947 -7.20 4.80 2.80
C PRO A 947 -8.26 4.75 1.66
N PRO A 948 -9.55 5.10 1.92
CA PRO A 948 -10.64 4.88 0.96
C PRO A 948 -10.51 5.63 -0.39
N ASP A 949 -9.86 6.79 -0.40
CA ASP A 949 -9.52 7.56 -1.61
C ASP A 949 -8.62 6.80 -2.58
N THR A 950 -7.76 5.90 -2.09
CA THR A 950 -6.88 5.08 -2.92
C THR A 950 -7.69 4.04 -3.70
N GLY A 951 -8.68 3.40 -3.05
CA GLY A 951 -9.65 2.53 -3.72
C GLY A 951 -10.59 3.30 -4.65
N ALA A 952 -10.99 4.53 -4.27
CA ALA A 952 -11.75 5.41 -5.15
C ALA A 952 -10.95 5.86 -6.38
N ALA A 953 -9.63 6.08 -6.27
CA ALA A 953 -8.76 6.39 -7.40
C ALA A 953 -8.70 5.23 -8.41
N MET A 954 -8.63 3.98 -7.91
CA MET A 954 -8.76 2.78 -8.75
C MET A 954 -10.14 2.72 -9.43
N ALA A 955 -11.22 3.05 -8.69
CA ALA A 955 -12.59 3.09 -9.21
C ALA A 955 -12.83 4.19 -10.25
N ARG A 956 -12.15 5.34 -10.10
CA ARG A 956 -12.07 6.37 -11.15
C ARG A 956 -11.43 5.74 -12.38
N ALA A 957 -10.21 5.23 -12.29
CA ALA A 957 -9.47 4.67 -13.44
C ALA A 957 -10.18 3.50 -14.16
N ALA A 958 -11.03 2.74 -13.47
CA ALA A 958 -11.88 1.71 -14.08
C ALA A 958 -13.20 2.24 -14.69
N GLY A 959 -13.50 3.52 -14.51
CA GLY A 959 -14.72 4.18 -15.00
C GLY A 959 -15.98 3.88 -14.17
N LEU A 960 -15.85 3.41 -12.92
CA LEU A 960 -16.97 3.05 -12.05
C LEU A 960 -17.67 4.25 -11.43
N LEU A 961 -16.92 5.34 -11.19
CA LEU A 961 -17.48 6.62 -10.75
C LEU A 961 -18.02 7.48 -11.91
N GLY A 962 -17.91 6.95 -13.14
CA GLY A 962 -18.28 7.59 -14.39
C GLY A 962 -17.14 7.50 -15.41
N SER A 963 -17.48 7.26 -16.69
CA SER A 963 -16.47 7.19 -17.76
C SER A 963 -15.71 8.51 -17.92
N TRP A 964 -14.40 8.38 -18.15
CA TRP A 964 -13.52 9.45 -18.57
C TRP A 964 -13.62 9.78 -20.06
N ASP A 965 -14.21 8.90 -20.87
CA ASP A 965 -14.33 9.11 -22.30
C ASP A 965 -15.08 10.41 -22.59
N ARG A 966 -14.51 11.21 -23.49
CA ARG A 966 -15.12 12.46 -23.91
C ARG A 966 -16.33 12.19 -24.81
N ASP A 967 -17.53 12.49 -24.33
CA ASP A 967 -18.79 12.41 -25.09
C ASP A 967 -19.55 13.75 -25.08
N PRO A 968 -19.31 14.63 -26.08
CA PRO A 968 -19.97 15.92 -26.17
C PRO A 968 -21.42 15.85 -26.66
N ASP A 969 -21.87 14.71 -27.16
CA ASP A 969 -23.25 14.51 -27.59
C ASP A 969 -24.16 14.23 -26.37
N GLN A 970 -23.59 13.63 -25.32
CA GLN A 970 -24.28 13.31 -24.07
C GLN A 970 -24.03 14.33 -22.95
N TYR A 971 -22.81 14.86 -22.82
CA TYR A 971 -22.41 15.71 -21.71
C TYR A 971 -21.98 17.10 -22.18
N GLY A 972 -22.44 18.13 -21.47
CA GLY A 972 -22.08 19.52 -21.74
C GLY A 972 -20.67 19.87 -21.25
N PRO A 973 -20.15 21.05 -21.66
CA PRO A 973 -18.85 21.54 -21.19
C PRO A 973 -18.80 21.78 -19.67
N GLU A 974 -19.93 22.04 -19.02
CA GLU A 974 -20.03 22.20 -17.55
C GLU A 974 -19.66 20.94 -16.74
N SER A 975 -19.58 19.78 -17.40
CA SER A 975 -19.10 18.51 -16.86
C SER A 975 -17.85 18.02 -17.61
N GLY A 976 -17.11 18.93 -18.26
CA GLY A 976 -15.92 18.57 -19.04
C GLY A 976 -16.19 17.57 -20.17
N TRP A 977 -17.44 17.51 -20.67
CA TRP A 977 -17.94 16.52 -21.63
C TRP A 977 -17.81 15.06 -21.17
N ARG A 978 -17.85 14.80 -19.86
CA ARG A 978 -17.61 13.47 -19.28
C ARG A 978 -18.68 13.04 -18.30
N ALA A 979 -18.84 11.72 -18.22
CA ALA A 979 -19.75 11.10 -17.26
C ALA A 979 -19.25 11.26 -15.82
N LEU A 980 -17.93 11.24 -15.59
CA LEU A 980 -17.32 11.38 -14.26
C LEU A 980 -17.80 12.63 -13.50
N TYR A 981 -18.00 13.75 -14.20
CA TYR A 981 -18.45 15.03 -13.62
C TYR A 981 -19.94 15.29 -13.84
N ALA A 982 -20.66 14.36 -14.45
CA ALA A 982 -22.08 14.51 -14.71
C ALA A 982 -22.87 14.24 -13.42
N PRO A 983 -23.88 15.07 -13.10
CA PRO A 983 -24.66 14.87 -11.90
C PRO A 983 -25.53 13.62 -12.00
N ASP A 984 -25.49 12.78 -10.96
CA ASP A 984 -26.43 11.68 -10.76
C ASP A 984 -27.76 12.24 -10.24
N ALA A 985 -28.87 11.76 -10.80
CA ALA A 985 -30.21 12.25 -10.47
C ALA A 985 -30.63 12.05 -9.01
N ARG A 986 -30.05 11.08 -8.29
CA ARG A 986 -30.34 10.75 -6.89
C ARG A 986 -29.73 11.76 -5.92
N MET A 987 -28.52 12.24 -6.23
CA MET A 987 -27.70 13.09 -5.35
C MET A 987 -27.57 14.54 -5.83
N GLY A 988 -27.81 14.82 -7.12
CA GLY A 988 -27.72 16.16 -7.69
C GLY A 988 -26.30 16.66 -7.97
N MET A 989 -25.30 15.79 -7.78
CA MET A 989 -23.88 15.99 -8.06
C MET A 989 -23.29 14.69 -8.62
N SER A 990 -22.02 14.68 -9.03
CA SER A 990 -21.37 13.44 -9.47
C SER A 990 -21.18 12.47 -8.31
N ALA A 991 -21.00 11.17 -8.60
CA ALA A 991 -20.70 10.18 -7.56
C ALA A 991 -19.38 10.49 -6.84
N ASP A 992 -18.39 10.96 -7.58
CA ASP A 992 -17.07 11.31 -7.06
C ASP A 992 -17.13 12.54 -6.13
N ASP A 993 -17.85 13.60 -6.52
CA ASP A 993 -18.07 14.77 -5.65
C ASP A 993 -18.88 14.39 -4.39
N PHE A 994 -19.83 13.45 -4.51
CA PHE A 994 -20.57 12.96 -3.35
C PHE A 994 -19.65 12.30 -2.32
N LEU A 995 -18.71 11.46 -2.75
CA LEU A 995 -17.73 10.83 -1.85
C LEU A 995 -16.81 11.85 -1.16
N VAL A 996 -16.43 12.92 -1.85
CA VAL A 996 -15.66 14.02 -1.26
C VAL A 996 -16.50 14.79 -0.24
N THR A 997 -17.70 15.23 -0.63
CA THR A 997 -18.55 16.11 0.20
C THR A 997 -19.15 15.44 1.43
N THR A 998 -19.21 14.10 1.45
CA THR A 998 -19.57 13.32 2.64
C THR A 998 -18.37 12.93 3.49
N HIS A 999 -17.16 13.38 3.13
CA HIS A 999 -15.90 13.02 3.79
C HIS A 999 -15.60 11.51 3.77
N ALA A 1000 -16.22 10.76 2.86
CA ALA A 1000 -15.99 9.31 2.73
C ALA A 1000 -14.58 8.99 2.22
N LEU A 1001 -14.01 9.87 1.38
CA LEU A 1001 -12.62 9.75 0.91
C LEU A 1001 -11.59 10.18 1.96
N GLU A 1002 -11.93 11.17 2.80
CA GLU A 1002 -11.10 11.56 3.95
C GLU A 1002 -10.97 10.40 4.93
N GLY A 1003 -12.09 9.74 5.24
CA GLY A 1003 -12.11 8.45 5.91
C GLY A 1003 -11.52 8.46 7.32
N ASP A 1004 -11.53 9.59 8.02
CA ASP A 1004 -11.05 9.66 9.41
C ASP A 1004 -12.16 10.15 10.36
N PRO A 1005 -12.77 9.27 11.17
CA PRO A 1005 -13.82 9.65 12.12
C PRO A 1005 -13.31 10.61 13.21
N SER A 1006 -11.99 10.71 13.43
CA SER A 1006 -11.41 11.60 14.45
C SER A 1006 -11.54 13.09 14.11
N PHE A 1007 -12.07 13.42 12.93
CA PHE A 1007 -12.48 14.78 12.58
C PHE A 1007 -13.89 15.12 13.04
N PHE A 1008 -14.67 14.21 13.62
CA PHE A 1008 -16.00 14.50 14.17
C PHE A 1008 -16.90 15.25 13.17
N ARG A 1009 -16.87 14.86 11.88
CA ARG A 1009 -17.62 15.53 10.79
C ARG A 1009 -19.14 15.51 11.01
N PHE A 1010 -19.63 14.62 11.87
CA PHE A 1010 -21.04 14.42 12.16
C PHE A 1010 -21.35 14.56 13.66
N PRO A 1011 -21.15 15.76 14.24
CA PRO A 1011 -21.24 15.98 15.69
C PRO A 1011 -22.68 15.90 16.23
N ASP A 1012 -23.68 15.92 15.34
CA ASP A 1012 -25.10 15.78 15.69
C ASP A 1012 -25.50 14.32 15.99
N ASN A 1013 -24.58 13.35 15.84
CA ASN A 1013 -24.82 11.98 16.28
C ASN A 1013 -25.08 11.96 17.80
N PRO A 1014 -26.24 11.45 18.25
CA PRO A 1014 -26.72 11.67 19.61
C PRO A 1014 -25.90 10.96 20.69
N ILE A 1015 -25.04 10.00 20.33
CA ILE A 1015 -24.36 9.10 21.27
C ILE A 1015 -22.86 9.07 21.02
N VAL A 1016 -22.42 8.65 19.83
CA VAL A 1016 -21.01 8.56 19.43
C VAL A 1016 -20.73 9.55 18.31
N GLN A 1017 -19.72 10.40 18.47
CA GLN A 1017 -19.42 11.43 17.47
C GLN A 1017 -18.31 11.03 16.48
N GLU A 1018 -17.49 10.03 16.84
CA GLU A 1018 -16.47 9.45 15.96
C GLU A 1018 -17.10 8.45 14.98
N VAL A 1019 -17.87 8.97 14.04
CA VAL A 1019 -18.55 8.17 13.03
C VAL A 1019 -18.18 8.59 11.61
N VAL A 1020 -18.18 7.64 10.69
CA VAL A 1020 -18.07 7.88 9.25
C VAL A 1020 -19.46 7.93 8.59
N TYR A 1021 -19.51 8.41 7.35
CA TYR A 1021 -20.76 8.46 6.57
C TYR A 1021 -21.00 7.13 5.83
N ASP A 1022 -22.16 6.52 6.04
CA ASP A 1022 -22.58 5.31 5.31
C ASP A 1022 -23.12 5.67 3.93
N VAL A 1023 -22.19 5.91 2.99
CA VAL A 1023 -22.53 6.31 1.61
C VAL A 1023 -23.31 5.24 0.88
N ASP A 1024 -23.01 3.97 1.17
CA ASP A 1024 -23.53 2.82 0.43
C ASP A 1024 -24.81 2.28 1.03
N ASN A 1025 -25.01 2.50 2.34
CA ASN A 1025 -26.23 2.19 3.07
C ASN A 1025 -26.74 0.78 2.77
N VAL A 1026 -25.82 -0.19 2.87
CA VAL A 1026 -26.09 -1.61 2.61
C VAL A 1026 -27.11 -2.19 3.59
N SER A 1027 -27.32 -1.54 4.73
CA SER A 1027 -28.36 -1.90 5.68
C SER A 1027 -29.74 -1.33 5.35
N ASP A 1028 -29.88 -0.51 4.29
CA ASP A 1028 -31.07 0.29 4.02
C ASP A 1028 -31.52 1.14 5.23
N GLY A 1029 -30.55 1.63 6.01
CA GLY A 1029 -30.73 2.49 7.18
C GLY A 1029 -31.08 1.73 8.45
N THR A 1030 -30.91 0.40 8.48
CA THR A 1030 -31.18 -0.42 9.68
C THR A 1030 -29.93 -0.76 10.48
N ALA A 1031 -28.74 -0.36 10.03
CA ALA A 1031 -27.52 -0.53 10.81
C ALA A 1031 -27.58 0.36 12.06
N GLU A 1032 -27.49 -0.29 13.22
CA GLU A 1032 -27.35 0.33 14.52
C GLU A 1032 -26.26 -0.42 15.30
N TRP A 1033 -25.54 0.30 16.15
CA TRP A 1033 -24.47 -0.18 17.01
C TRP A 1033 -24.82 0.13 18.46
N SER A 1034 -24.36 -0.70 19.40
CA SER A 1034 -24.66 -0.52 20.83
C SER A 1034 -23.45 0.01 21.58
N CYS A 1035 -23.67 0.70 22.70
CA CYS A 1035 -22.65 0.92 23.74
C CYS A 1035 -22.71 -0.13 24.87
N GLY A 1036 -23.60 -1.11 24.75
CA GLY A 1036 -23.77 -2.18 25.73
C GLY A 1036 -23.07 -3.47 25.32
N ASP A 1037 -23.06 -4.41 26.26
CA ASP A 1037 -22.41 -5.72 26.13
C ASP A 1037 -23.01 -6.63 25.03
N SER A 1038 -24.12 -6.24 24.40
CA SER A 1038 -24.66 -6.95 23.23
C SER A 1038 -23.82 -6.74 21.95
N ASP A 1039 -22.97 -5.71 21.91
CA ASP A 1039 -22.07 -5.42 20.79
C ASP A 1039 -20.62 -5.51 21.26
N TRP A 1040 -19.85 -6.47 20.75
CA TRP A 1040 -18.45 -6.63 21.15
C TRP A 1040 -17.56 -5.46 20.80
N SER A 1041 -17.84 -4.78 19.69
CA SER A 1041 -17.09 -3.58 19.35
C SER A 1041 -17.24 -2.50 20.43
N ALA A 1042 -18.30 -2.51 21.26
CA ALA A 1042 -18.35 -1.68 22.46
C ALA A 1042 -17.48 -2.22 23.61
N ILE A 1043 -17.54 -3.53 23.87
CA ILE A 1043 -16.78 -4.18 24.97
C ILE A 1043 -15.28 -3.94 24.84
N ILE A 1044 -14.74 -3.96 23.62
CA ILE A 1044 -13.32 -3.72 23.36
C ILE A 1044 -13.00 -2.26 23.02
N GLY A 1045 -13.99 -1.36 23.18
CA GLY A 1045 -13.82 0.08 23.03
C GLY A 1045 -13.82 0.59 21.58
N GLU A 1046 -13.94 -0.27 20.57
CA GLU A 1046 -13.92 0.13 19.14
C GLU A 1046 -15.07 1.06 18.73
N ASN A 1047 -16.20 1.02 19.44
CA ASN A 1047 -17.32 1.93 19.22
C ASN A 1047 -17.06 3.33 19.80
N ASN A 1048 -15.94 3.54 20.53
CA ASN A 1048 -15.58 4.81 21.18
C ASN A 1048 -16.77 5.43 21.95
N CYS A 1049 -17.49 4.58 22.68
CA CYS A 1049 -18.63 5.00 23.47
C CYS A 1049 -18.21 5.93 24.62
N PRO A 1050 -19.00 6.97 24.93
CA PRO A 1050 -18.72 7.81 26.10
C PRO A 1050 -18.63 6.98 27.37
N ASP A 1051 -17.66 7.28 28.25
CA ASP A 1051 -17.44 6.58 29.53
C ASP A 1051 -18.73 6.43 30.36
N GLU A 1052 -19.66 7.39 30.28
CA GLU A 1052 -20.92 7.33 31.03
C GLU A 1052 -21.95 6.33 30.47
N LEU A 1053 -21.76 5.89 29.23
CA LEU A 1053 -22.61 4.94 28.51
C LEU A 1053 -21.93 3.58 28.30
N ASP A 1054 -20.64 3.46 28.62
CA ASP A 1054 -19.90 2.20 28.52
C ASP A 1054 -20.61 1.07 29.29
N GLY A 1055 -20.81 -0.06 28.61
CA GLY A 1055 -21.58 -1.22 29.07
C GLY A 1055 -23.10 -1.01 29.18
N GLN A 1056 -23.66 0.12 28.74
CA GLN A 1056 -25.11 0.37 28.71
C GLN A 1056 -25.70 0.14 27.33
N GLU A 1057 -26.78 -0.66 27.27
CA GLU A 1057 -27.53 -0.92 26.02
C GLU A 1057 -28.22 0.35 25.50
N VAL A 1058 -27.49 1.10 24.70
CA VAL A 1058 -27.93 2.29 24.01
C VAL A 1058 -27.49 2.18 22.55
N PHE A 1059 -28.48 2.06 21.66
CA PHE A 1059 -28.25 1.91 20.23
C PHE A 1059 -28.16 3.28 19.54
N TYR A 1060 -27.27 3.38 18.56
CA TYR A 1060 -27.08 4.54 17.71
C TYR A 1060 -26.82 4.12 16.26
N GLY A 1061 -27.12 5.01 15.32
CA GLY A 1061 -26.82 4.82 13.90
C GLY A 1061 -25.71 5.75 13.43
N VAL A 1062 -25.39 5.69 12.14
CA VAL A 1062 -24.46 6.59 11.44
C VAL A 1062 -25.23 7.40 10.38
N PRO A 1063 -24.74 8.58 9.98
CA PRO A 1063 -25.39 9.33 8.90
C PRO A 1063 -25.32 8.57 7.58
N HIS A 1064 -26.43 8.58 6.84
CA HIS A 1064 -26.59 7.83 5.59
C HIS A 1064 -27.55 8.57 4.62
N PRO A 1065 -27.53 8.26 3.31
CA PRO A 1065 -28.44 8.88 2.35
C PRO A 1065 -29.87 8.33 2.50
N SER A 1066 -30.86 9.21 2.31
CA SER A 1066 -32.30 8.85 2.42
C SER A 1066 -32.89 8.13 1.20
N TRP A 1067 -32.14 8.08 0.09
CA TRP A 1067 -32.57 7.49 -1.19
C TRP A 1067 -32.04 6.06 -1.39
N GLY A 1068 -31.45 5.47 -0.35
CA GLY A 1068 -31.08 4.07 -0.28
C GLY A 1068 -29.58 3.80 -0.28
N GLY A 1069 -28.72 4.62 -0.89
CA GLY A 1069 -27.26 4.38 -0.90
C GLY A 1069 -26.63 4.35 -2.29
N LEU A 1070 -25.35 4.71 -2.34
CA LEU A 1070 -24.57 4.97 -3.55
C LEU A 1070 -24.60 3.80 -4.55
N ARG A 1071 -24.16 2.60 -4.12
CA ARG A 1071 -24.35 1.30 -4.79
C ARG A 1071 -24.29 1.41 -6.32
N LEU A 1072 -23.10 1.69 -6.86
CA LEU A 1072 -22.92 1.93 -8.29
C LEU A 1072 -22.74 0.60 -9.03
N ASP A 1073 -23.56 0.41 -10.06
CA ASP A 1073 -23.44 -0.72 -10.99
C ASP A 1073 -23.24 -0.18 -12.40
N SER A 1074 -22.30 -0.78 -13.14
CA SER A 1074 -21.91 -0.38 -14.48
C SER A 1074 -22.06 -1.55 -15.45
N PRO A 1075 -23.24 -1.72 -16.09
CA PRO A 1075 -23.54 -2.85 -16.97
C PRO A 1075 -22.64 -2.91 -18.22
N ARG A 1076 -22.22 -4.12 -18.64
CA ARG A 1076 -21.38 -4.34 -19.83
C ARG A 1076 -22.15 -4.81 -21.09
N GLY A 1077 -23.48 -4.87 -21.02
CA GLY A 1077 -24.36 -5.14 -22.18
C GLY A 1077 -24.55 -6.61 -22.54
N ASP A 1078 -23.77 -7.52 -21.94
CA ASP A 1078 -23.88 -8.99 -22.06
C ASP A 1078 -24.66 -9.64 -20.89
N GLY A 1079 -25.24 -8.83 -20.01
CA GLY A 1079 -25.95 -9.27 -18.81
C GLY A 1079 -25.08 -9.31 -17.55
N THR A 1080 -23.83 -8.87 -17.63
CA THR A 1080 -22.94 -8.68 -16.47
C THR A 1080 -22.75 -7.19 -16.15
N ALA A 1081 -22.17 -6.91 -14.98
CA ALA A 1081 -21.82 -5.56 -14.55
C ALA A 1081 -20.51 -5.55 -13.74
N ASP A 1082 -19.84 -4.41 -13.81
CA ASP A 1082 -18.91 -4.00 -12.76
C ASP A 1082 -19.67 -3.28 -11.66
N ALA A 1083 -19.13 -3.27 -10.45
CA ALA A 1083 -19.77 -2.65 -9.30
C ALA A 1083 -18.74 -1.90 -8.43
N PHE A 1084 -19.20 -0.83 -7.79
CA PHE A 1084 -18.46 -0.13 -6.74
C PHE A 1084 -19.29 -0.13 -5.46
N ARG A 1085 -18.63 -0.47 -4.36
CA ARG A 1085 -19.19 -0.44 -3.02
C ARG A 1085 -18.20 0.22 -2.06
N LEU A 1086 -18.69 1.01 -1.10
CA LEU A 1086 -17.91 1.59 0.00
C LEU A 1086 -18.68 1.37 1.31
N PRO A 1087 -18.78 0.11 1.79
CA PRO A 1087 -19.59 -0.22 2.95
C PRO A 1087 -19.01 0.37 4.25
N VAL A 1088 -19.91 0.75 5.16
CA VAL A 1088 -19.58 0.98 6.56
C VAL A 1088 -19.74 -0.34 7.31
N LEU A 1089 -18.63 -0.86 7.81
CA LEU A 1089 -18.60 -2.09 8.60
C LEU A 1089 -18.69 -1.79 10.10
N ARG A 1090 -18.08 -0.67 10.51
CA ARG A 1090 -18.08 -0.14 11.88
C ARG A 1090 -18.29 1.37 11.89
N PRO A 1091 -18.78 1.96 12.99
CA PRO A 1091 -19.02 3.40 13.08
C PRO A 1091 -17.77 4.22 12.80
N GLY A 1092 -16.62 3.84 13.37
CA GLY A 1092 -15.32 4.50 13.16
C GLY A 1092 -14.55 4.02 11.92
N GLY A 1093 -15.11 3.11 11.12
CA GLY A 1093 -14.42 2.47 10.00
C GLY A 1093 -13.67 1.18 10.35
N GLN A 1094 -13.23 0.46 9.31
CA GLN A 1094 -12.60 -0.86 9.42
C GLN A 1094 -11.66 -1.11 8.22
N HIS A 1095 -10.52 -1.79 8.43
CA HIS A 1095 -9.49 -2.06 7.40
C HIS A 1095 -9.94 -3.03 6.28
N GLY A 1096 -11.09 -3.66 6.38
CA GLY A 1096 -11.46 -4.72 5.46
C GLY A 1096 -12.67 -5.44 6.01
N ILE A 1097 -13.13 -6.49 5.33
CA ILE A 1097 -14.24 -7.31 5.83
C ILE A 1097 -13.68 -8.43 6.71
N TYR A 1098 -14.28 -8.63 7.89
CA TYR A 1098 -13.90 -9.70 8.82
C TYR A 1098 -14.85 -10.90 8.71
N ASN A 1099 -14.72 -11.87 9.61
CA ASN A 1099 -15.70 -12.93 9.83
C ASN A 1099 -17.06 -12.34 10.26
N ALA A 1100 -18.12 -13.16 10.25
CA ALA A 1100 -19.47 -12.70 10.65
C ALA A 1100 -19.45 -12.16 12.07
N GLN A 1101 -20.18 -11.09 12.24
CA GLN A 1101 -20.43 -10.40 13.50
C GLN A 1101 -21.92 -10.54 13.85
N SER A 1102 -22.34 -11.78 14.13
CA SER A 1102 -23.76 -12.21 14.27
C SER A 1102 -24.57 -11.42 15.31
N PHE A 1103 -23.87 -10.85 16.28
CA PHE A 1103 -24.36 -10.03 17.38
C PHE A 1103 -24.82 -8.63 16.94
N ARG A 1104 -24.37 -8.13 15.79
CA ARG A 1104 -24.74 -6.80 15.30
C ARG A 1104 -26.19 -6.77 14.82
N ALA A 1105 -26.83 -5.62 14.98
CA ALA A 1105 -28.19 -5.40 14.47
C ALA A 1105 -28.25 -5.61 12.95
N PHE A 1106 -27.23 -5.14 12.23
CA PHE A 1106 -26.95 -5.50 10.84
C PHE A 1106 -25.48 -5.95 10.71
N ASP A 1107 -25.24 -7.19 10.29
CA ASP A 1107 -23.91 -7.78 10.10
C ASP A 1107 -23.38 -7.46 8.70
N ALA A 1108 -22.84 -6.25 8.57
CA ALA A 1108 -22.31 -5.75 7.30
C ALA A 1108 -21.10 -6.58 6.81
N ASP A 1109 -20.29 -7.14 7.71
CA ASP A 1109 -19.20 -8.05 7.36
C ASP A 1109 -19.75 -9.29 6.63
N ALA A 1110 -20.77 -9.94 7.20
CA ALA A 1110 -21.39 -11.08 6.56
C ALA A 1110 -22.01 -10.73 5.22
N TYR A 1111 -22.80 -9.66 5.18
CA TYR A 1111 -23.45 -9.21 3.96
C TYR A 1111 -22.44 -8.97 2.82
N MET A 1112 -21.32 -8.31 3.11
CA MET A 1112 -20.34 -7.95 2.09
C MET A 1112 -19.49 -9.14 1.63
N VAL A 1113 -19.20 -10.11 2.51
CA VAL A 1113 -18.57 -11.37 2.07
C VAL A 1113 -19.53 -12.13 1.15
N ASP A 1114 -20.81 -12.25 1.49
CA ASP A 1114 -21.77 -12.99 0.66
C ASP A 1114 -22.03 -12.31 -0.68
N PHE A 1115 -22.09 -10.98 -0.69
CA PHE A 1115 -22.15 -10.20 -1.91
C PHE A 1115 -20.91 -10.43 -2.78
N THR A 1116 -19.71 -10.44 -2.18
CA THR A 1116 -18.45 -10.72 -2.89
C THR A 1116 -18.46 -12.12 -3.48
N VAL A 1117 -18.75 -13.15 -2.69
CA VAL A 1117 -18.77 -14.55 -3.13
C VAL A 1117 -19.78 -14.73 -4.27
N ARG A 1118 -20.99 -14.20 -4.13
CA ARG A 1118 -22.02 -14.27 -5.17
C ARG A 1118 -21.61 -13.54 -6.44
N TYR A 1119 -20.97 -12.38 -6.32
CA TYR A 1119 -20.44 -11.64 -7.46
C TYR A 1119 -19.42 -12.49 -8.25
N LEU A 1120 -18.48 -13.12 -7.53
CA LEU A 1120 -17.47 -14.01 -8.12
C LEU A 1120 -18.11 -15.26 -8.74
N ALA A 1121 -18.98 -15.95 -8.02
CA ALA A 1121 -19.69 -17.16 -8.49
C ALA A 1121 -20.45 -16.94 -9.79
N THR A 1122 -21.02 -15.75 -9.93
CA THR A 1122 -21.87 -15.41 -11.07
C THR A 1122 -21.14 -14.70 -12.19
N ALA A 1123 -19.81 -14.51 -12.08
CA ALA A 1123 -19.02 -13.74 -13.04
C ALA A 1123 -19.60 -12.34 -13.28
N GLY A 1124 -19.98 -11.65 -12.20
CA GLY A 1124 -20.57 -10.30 -12.26
C GLY A 1124 -21.98 -10.21 -12.84
N ARG A 1125 -22.71 -11.33 -13.01
CA ARG A 1125 -24.13 -11.31 -13.44
C ARG A 1125 -25.07 -10.81 -12.35
N ARG A 1126 -24.69 -10.91 -11.07
CA ARG A 1126 -25.52 -10.53 -9.92
C ARG A 1126 -24.84 -9.42 -9.12
N THR A 1127 -25.42 -8.23 -9.20
CA THR A 1127 -25.09 -7.07 -8.36
C THR A 1127 -26.31 -6.59 -7.56
N ASP A 1128 -27.42 -7.34 -7.63
CA ASP A 1128 -28.67 -7.00 -6.97
C ASP A 1128 -28.51 -6.95 -5.45
N HIS A 1129 -28.99 -5.85 -4.87
CA HIS A 1129 -29.07 -5.65 -3.44
C HIS A 1129 -30.14 -6.55 -2.80
N LEU A 1130 -29.73 -7.40 -1.87
CA LEU A 1130 -30.63 -8.29 -1.13
C LEU A 1130 -30.96 -7.68 0.23
N ALA A 1131 -31.99 -6.83 0.25
CA ALA A 1131 -32.37 -6.05 1.42
C ALA A 1131 -32.60 -6.93 2.66
N GLY A 1132 -31.88 -6.62 3.75
CA GLY A 1132 -32.00 -7.30 5.03
C GLY A 1132 -31.40 -8.71 5.10
N CYS A 1133 -30.61 -9.13 4.10
CA CYS A 1133 -29.98 -10.45 4.05
C CYS A 1133 -28.55 -10.46 4.56
N ASP A 1134 -28.31 -9.94 5.76
CA ASP A 1134 -27.02 -9.94 6.47
C ASP A 1134 -26.80 -11.21 7.30
N CYS A 1135 -27.56 -12.24 6.99
CA CYS A 1135 -27.41 -13.54 7.58
C CYS A 1135 -26.08 -14.19 7.18
N SER A 1136 -25.71 -15.18 7.95
CA SER A 1136 -24.38 -15.73 7.90
C SER A 1136 -24.43 -17.20 7.46
N ALA A 1137 -25.44 -17.96 7.91
CA ALA A 1137 -25.67 -19.35 7.49
C ALA A 1137 -27.14 -19.62 7.15
N ALA A 1138 -27.40 -20.61 6.29
CA ALA A 1138 -28.76 -21.07 5.99
C ALA A 1138 -29.37 -21.99 7.06
N ASP A 1139 -28.55 -22.67 7.86
CA ASP A 1139 -28.98 -23.56 8.95
C ASP A 1139 -27.87 -23.68 10.01
N THR A 1140 -28.19 -24.25 11.18
CA THR A 1140 -27.21 -24.59 12.22
C THR A 1140 -26.31 -25.75 11.78
N ALA A 1141 -25.05 -25.77 12.22
CA ALA A 1141 -24.14 -26.88 11.95
C ALA A 1141 -24.65 -28.18 12.61
N ASN A 1142 -24.51 -29.31 11.92
CA ASN A 1142 -24.66 -30.65 12.50
C ASN A 1142 -23.39 -31.45 12.25
N ILE A 1143 -22.35 -31.20 13.04
CA ILE A 1143 -21.08 -31.90 12.95
C ILE A 1143 -21.16 -33.16 13.81
N THR A 1144 -20.83 -34.32 13.24
CA THR A 1144 -20.73 -35.58 14.00
C THR A 1144 -19.29 -36.10 13.96
N LEU A 1145 -18.81 -36.61 15.10
CA LEU A 1145 -17.54 -37.31 15.23
C LEU A 1145 -17.83 -38.77 15.58
N ASP A 1146 -17.51 -39.69 14.66
CA ASP A 1146 -17.79 -41.12 14.79
C ASP A 1146 -19.27 -41.46 15.06
N GLY A 1147 -20.17 -40.65 14.51
CA GLY A 1147 -21.62 -40.79 14.64
C GLY A 1147 -22.20 -40.26 15.95
N GLU A 1148 -21.37 -39.65 16.81
CA GLU A 1148 -21.82 -38.88 17.96
C GLU A 1148 -21.76 -37.38 17.63
N PRO A 1149 -22.69 -36.55 18.14
CA PRO A 1149 -22.60 -35.10 17.95
C PRO A 1149 -21.28 -34.53 18.49
N ALA A 1150 -20.67 -33.63 17.72
CA ALA A 1150 -19.45 -32.93 18.09
C ALA A 1150 -19.71 -31.43 18.16
N TYR A 1151 -19.36 -30.82 19.29
CA TYR A 1151 -19.66 -29.43 19.61
C TYR A 1151 -18.37 -28.63 19.85
N PRO A 1152 -17.55 -28.37 18.82
CA PRO A 1152 -16.27 -27.70 19.01
C PRO A 1152 -16.40 -26.27 19.58
N VAL A 1153 -17.51 -25.57 19.34
CA VAL A 1153 -17.74 -24.25 19.93
C VAL A 1153 -18.04 -24.30 21.44
N TRP A 1154 -18.98 -25.14 21.88
CA TRP A 1154 -19.48 -25.11 23.27
C TRP A 1154 -19.07 -26.31 24.13
N GLY A 1155 -18.46 -27.33 23.54
CA GLY A 1155 -17.97 -28.55 24.20
C GLY A 1155 -19.06 -29.52 24.68
N ASP A 1156 -20.23 -29.03 25.11
CA ASP A 1156 -21.30 -29.84 25.68
C ASP A 1156 -22.70 -29.62 25.06
N ARG A 1157 -22.86 -28.68 24.13
CA ARG A 1157 -24.12 -28.39 23.44
C ARG A 1157 -23.93 -27.83 22.02
N ASP A 1158 -24.99 -27.92 21.23
CA ASP A 1158 -25.09 -27.30 19.92
C ASP A 1158 -25.21 -25.76 19.98
N CYS A 1159 -24.88 -25.12 18.85
CA CYS A 1159 -25.27 -23.74 18.56
C CYS A 1159 -26.79 -23.63 18.38
N GLU A 1160 -27.40 -22.63 19.00
CA GLU A 1160 -28.82 -22.32 18.88
C GLU A 1160 -29.08 -21.24 17.80
N THR A 1161 -30.33 -21.17 17.32
CA THR A 1161 -30.70 -20.27 16.21
C THR A 1161 -30.57 -18.78 16.54
N ASP A 1162 -30.53 -18.41 17.81
CA ASP A 1162 -30.34 -17.03 18.28
C ASP A 1162 -28.85 -16.68 18.51
N GLU A 1163 -27.95 -17.66 18.49
CA GLU A 1163 -26.50 -17.50 18.50
C GLU A 1163 -25.92 -17.34 17.08
N LEU A 1164 -26.79 -17.50 16.08
CA LEU A 1164 -26.51 -17.41 14.66
C LEU A 1164 -27.47 -16.44 14.01
N LYS A 1165 -26.98 -15.63 13.07
CA LYS A 1165 -27.85 -14.86 12.19
C LYS A 1165 -28.27 -15.73 11.02
N LEU A 1166 -29.26 -16.60 11.23
CA LEU A 1166 -29.72 -17.53 10.20
C LEU A 1166 -30.49 -16.82 9.08
N CYS A 1167 -30.21 -17.23 7.84
CA CYS A 1167 -30.93 -16.76 6.68
C CYS A 1167 -32.37 -17.27 6.70
N ASP A 1168 -33.32 -16.40 6.35
CA ASP A 1168 -34.64 -16.88 5.96
C ASP A 1168 -34.56 -17.58 4.59
N GLU A 1169 -35.68 -18.20 4.17
CA GLU A 1169 -35.76 -18.93 2.90
C GLU A 1169 -35.43 -18.03 1.70
N ALA A 1170 -35.81 -16.75 1.74
CA ALA A 1170 -35.60 -15.82 0.64
C ALA A 1170 -34.13 -15.37 0.55
N CYS A 1171 -33.47 -15.10 1.68
CA CYS A 1171 -32.05 -14.80 1.72
C CYS A 1171 -31.20 -16.02 1.36
N THR A 1172 -31.58 -17.21 1.83
CA THR A 1172 -30.93 -18.48 1.46
C THR A 1172 -30.96 -18.70 -0.05
N GLU A 1173 -32.14 -18.56 -0.68
CA GLU A 1173 -32.29 -18.64 -2.14
C GLU A 1173 -31.55 -17.50 -2.85
N GLY A 1174 -31.60 -16.30 -2.30
CA GLY A 1174 -30.97 -15.10 -2.84
C GLY A 1174 -29.45 -15.22 -2.95
N TRP A 1175 -28.80 -15.65 -1.86
CA TRP A 1175 -27.36 -15.91 -1.81
C TRP A 1175 -26.97 -17.22 -2.50
N GLY A 1176 -27.88 -18.19 -2.56
CA GLY A 1176 -27.59 -19.53 -3.07
C GLY A 1176 -26.83 -20.38 -2.05
N MET A 1177 -27.12 -20.19 -0.76
CA MET A 1177 -26.48 -20.90 0.34
C MET A 1177 -27.05 -22.31 0.54
N ALA A 1178 -26.18 -23.23 0.95
CA ALA A 1178 -26.53 -24.61 1.23
C ALA A 1178 -25.70 -25.17 2.38
N VAL A 1179 -26.36 -25.64 3.44
CA VAL A 1179 -25.74 -26.40 4.54
C VAL A 1179 -26.15 -27.88 4.42
N PRO A 1180 -25.24 -28.85 4.59
CA PRO A 1180 -25.61 -30.27 4.60
C PRO A 1180 -26.40 -30.65 5.86
N ASP A 1181 -27.31 -31.63 5.74
CA ASP A 1181 -28.11 -32.14 6.89
C ASP A 1181 -27.23 -32.71 8.01
N GLU A 1182 -26.06 -33.27 7.65
CA GLU A 1182 -25.07 -33.83 8.56
C GLU A 1182 -23.67 -33.69 7.94
N SER A 1183 -22.70 -33.23 8.76
CA SER A 1183 -21.28 -33.13 8.44
C SER A 1183 -20.50 -34.15 9.27
N ALA A 1184 -20.36 -35.36 8.74
CA ALA A 1184 -19.78 -36.48 9.47
C ALA A 1184 -18.24 -36.55 9.33
N CYS A 1185 -17.53 -36.35 10.44
CA CYS A 1185 -16.13 -36.73 10.60
C CYS A 1185 -16.04 -38.19 11.11
N ILE A 1186 -15.39 -39.04 10.33
CA ILE A 1186 -15.16 -40.45 10.69
C ILE A 1186 -13.66 -40.60 10.93
N THR A 1187 -13.29 -40.92 12.17
CA THR A 1187 -11.90 -41.10 12.55
C THR A 1187 -11.43 -42.55 12.28
N PRO A 1188 -10.11 -42.78 12.13
CA PRO A 1188 -9.55 -44.04 11.66
C PRO A 1188 -9.51 -45.19 12.68
#